data_AF-A0A2I0A413-F1
#
_entry.id   AF-A0A2I0A413-F1
#
_cell.length_a   1.000
_cell.length_b   1.000
_cell.length_c   1.000
_cell.angle_alpha   90.00
_cell.angle_beta   90.00
_cell.angle_gamma   90.00
#
_symmetry.space_group_name_H-M   'P 1'
#
loop_
_entity.id
_entity.type
_entity.pdbx_description
1 polymer ?
#
loop_
_entity_poly.entity_id
_entity_poly.type
_entity_poly.pdbx_seq_one_letter_code
_entity_poly.pdbx_strand_id
1 'polypeptide(L)'
;MSLGYCISAIACHPINDEGLKRQCPRANCESKLVASQSDVMQCSADELLDALGIVILKSKQHFNAKYRLQVSEQVLKAASLLTCTSDMSLVVLLHFLSAVPREFVDVNGPLRSLVQAWLTQNCEQIDFGPSENQSHLLKNLFNFPLMFIALASKDSLSFDDEDVDSWLYEAQRWARVLFLVIRMENDLDPVFEFFRSYGGYLSQGIPGKWIGVKLLILILCFAEESEIILKKLKYDGKVRIGAEFSGELVNSSVETSLVTSEKFVGQFLPITEDVLCFARHVLAVFWSNSSVKDTLLPSSMTGKLGGPARRRLGTSMTSSVLQSIVAMRTIATIVSLTFLIKGDVLYSTFTFFWEFIWKVVQFHPHKSETGSELCLASYETLSFVLKTLSANFDASAFASLTSDNKLAFACGNGKAFLDHILVCFLNGINDLLANGVLTHSRRAILMDWKWNCLDSVMSIPYNVVKKGSPSSRCPLFSDSILRTTLADIIESLEAAGENSVLSMLRSLRLILGLLCSTKVGSVLSSSHGLNTQVMFQLVRSAWILHQSCNKRRVAPIAALLSAVLHESVFGDLTMHEMNGDEKGPLKWFIENLIDEGIKSPRTMRLAAMHLTGLWLLHPRTLKYYVKELKLMSLYGSVAFDEDFESELCENQDAKTEVSHLAQSPDPELTEVFINTEMYSRISVAVLFNKLANLVNGSRNQVNGDFVAALHCGKLFLLELLDSAVKERDLSKELYKKFSGVHRRKSPLTEQQKTVKLRLQPHSFL
;
A
#
# COMPACT_ATOMS: atom_id res chain seq x y z
N MET A 1 -9.43 17.24 20.04
CA MET A 1 -9.76 16.57 21.32
C MET A 1 -10.69 17.41 22.17
N SER A 2 -10.27 18.57 22.69
CA SER A 2 -11.11 19.40 23.57
C SER A 2 -12.45 19.79 22.96
N LEU A 3 -12.49 20.17 21.67
CA LEU A 3 -13.74 20.48 20.96
C LEU A 3 -14.68 19.27 20.87
N GLY A 4 -14.19 18.10 20.45
CA GLY A 4 -15.00 16.88 20.36
C GLY A 4 -15.52 16.42 21.73
N TYR A 5 -14.72 16.57 22.78
CA TYR A 5 -15.13 16.31 24.16
C TYR A 5 -16.20 17.30 24.65
N CYS A 6 -16.07 18.59 24.34
CA CYS A 6 -17.08 19.58 24.68
C CYS A 6 -18.41 19.31 23.96
N ILE A 7 -18.37 18.97 22.67
CA ILE A 7 -19.58 18.66 21.88
C ILE A 7 -20.25 17.39 22.39
N SER A 8 -19.49 16.31 22.63
CA SER A 8 -20.06 15.05 23.16
C SER A 8 -20.61 15.21 24.58
N ALA A 9 -19.94 15.98 25.44
CA ALA A 9 -20.41 16.25 26.80
C ALA A 9 -21.67 17.11 26.83
N ILE A 10 -21.80 18.09 25.92
CA ILE A 10 -23.02 18.91 25.78
C ILE A 10 -24.18 18.07 25.23
N ALA A 11 -23.92 17.20 24.24
CA ALA A 11 -24.93 16.31 23.66
C ALA A 11 -25.45 15.23 24.64
N CYS A 12 -24.61 14.82 25.62
CA CYS A 12 -25.00 13.89 26.69
C CYS A 12 -25.84 14.52 27.81
N HIS A 13 -26.02 15.85 27.85
CA HIS A 13 -26.92 16.46 28.82
C HIS A 13 -28.37 16.31 28.34
N PRO A 14 -29.22 15.51 29.02
CA PRO A 14 -30.63 15.50 28.70
C PRO A 14 -31.19 16.90 28.96
N ILE A 15 -31.88 17.46 27.96
CA ILE A 15 -32.81 18.57 28.16
C ILE A 15 -33.98 18.00 28.97
N ASN A 16 -33.76 17.76 30.27
CA ASN A 16 -34.83 17.52 31.22
C ASN A 16 -35.37 18.90 31.62
N ASP A 17 -36.30 19.40 30.81
CA ASP A 17 -37.39 20.21 31.34
C ASP A 17 -38.23 19.26 32.19
N GLU A 18 -37.92 19.12 33.47
CA GLU A 18 -38.88 18.95 34.56
C GLU A 18 -38.12 19.05 35.90
N GLY A 19 -38.54 20.02 36.71
CA GLY A 19 -37.85 20.39 37.93
C GLY A 19 -37.92 19.31 39.00
N LEU A 20 -36.82 19.12 39.72
CA LEU A 20 -36.89 18.97 41.18
C LEU A 20 -35.55 19.33 41.83
N LYS A 21 -35.66 20.24 42.80
CA LYS A 21 -34.60 20.74 43.68
C LYS A 21 -33.79 19.60 44.32
N ARG A 22 -32.47 19.58 44.10
CA ARG A 22 -31.51 19.13 45.12
C ARG A 22 -30.36 20.12 45.24
N GLN A 23 -30.36 20.81 46.37
CA GLN A 23 -29.31 21.72 46.82
C GLN A 23 -28.02 20.95 47.09
N CYS A 24 -26.91 21.43 46.53
CA CYS A 24 -25.57 21.22 47.08
C CYS A 24 -25.01 22.58 47.55
N PRO A 25 -24.35 22.68 48.72
CA PRO A 25 -23.93 23.94 49.27
C PRO A 25 -22.56 24.40 48.72
N ARG A 26 -22.51 25.70 48.38
CA ARG A 26 -21.34 26.59 48.30
C ARG A 26 -20.16 26.20 47.38
N ALA A 27 -20.10 26.86 46.22
CA ALA A 27 -19.12 27.92 45.97
C ALA A 27 -19.62 28.81 44.82
N ASN A 28 -19.74 30.11 45.09
CA ASN A 28 -20.21 31.13 44.16
C ASN A 28 -19.28 31.28 42.95
N CYS A 29 -19.83 31.10 41.76
CA CYS A 29 -19.50 31.94 40.61
C CYS A 29 -20.82 32.32 39.94
N GLU A 30 -21.31 33.52 40.25
CA GLU A 30 -22.38 34.16 39.49
C GLU A 30 -21.85 34.50 38.10
N SER A 31 -22.24 33.74 37.08
CA SER A 31 -22.38 34.30 35.73
C SER A 31 -23.86 34.29 35.37
N LYS A 32 -24.39 35.51 35.24
CA LYS A 32 -25.75 35.78 34.82
C LYS A 32 -26.02 35.07 33.49
N LEU A 33 -26.95 34.10 33.51
CA LEU A 33 -27.68 33.64 32.33
C LEU A 33 -28.49 34.83 31.81
N VAL A 34 -27.87 35.63 30.95
CA VAL A 34 -28.60 36.49 30.03
C VAL A 34 -29.23 35.52 29.03
N ALA A 35 -30.53 35.31 29.17
CA ALA A 35 -31.37 34.76 28.12
C ALA A 35 -31.33 35.74 26.93
N SER A 36 -30.29 35.65 26.10
CA SER A 36 -30.34 36.21 24.76
C SER A 36 -30.98 35.16 23.87
N GLN A 37 -32.24 35.39 23.53
CA GLN A 37 -32.79 34.95 22.25
C GLN A 37 -31.84 35.48 21.15
N SER A 38 -30.88 34.65 20.75
CA SER A 38 -30.09 34.85 19.55
C SER A 38 -30.42 33.70 18.64
N ASP A 39 -30.92 34.01 17.44
CA ASP A 39 -31.15 33.08 16.34
C ASP A 39 -30.21 31.88 16.40
N VAL A 40 -30.71 30.75 16.89
CA VAL A 40 -30.00 29.48 16.78
C VAL A 40 -30.06 29.14 15.30
N MET A 41 -28.96 29.41 14.57
CA MET A 41 -28.80 28.84 13.23
C MET A 41 -29.11 27.35 13.33
N GLN A 42 -30.22 26.91 12.72
CA GLN A 42 -30.51 25.49 12.56
C GLN A 42 -29.43 24.92 11.65
N CYS A 43 -28.35 24.43 12.24
CA CYS A 43 -27.29 23.71 11.54
C CYS A 43 -27.88 22.36 11.11
N SER A 44 -27.87 22.07 9.81
CA SER A 44 -28.39 20.79 9.32
C SER A 44 -27.49 19.63 9.78
N ALA A 45 -28.07 18.42 9.91
CA ALA A 45 -27.29 17.23 10.27
C ALA A 45 -26.14 16.98 9.28
N ASP A 46 -26.35 17.31 8.00
CA ASP A 46 -25.34 17.22 6.94
C ASP A 46 -24.17 18.21 7.17
N GLU A 47 -24.44 19.49 7.45
CA GLU A 47 -23.40 20.50 7.75
C GLU A 47 -22.59 20.15 8.99
N LEU A 48 -23.24 19.57 10.00
CA LEU A 48 -22.58 19.11 11.22
C LEU A 48 -21.62 17.95 10.94
N LEU A 49 -22.05 16.95 10.15
CA LEU A 49 -21.18 15.83 9.78
C LEU A 49 -19.97 16.29 8.96
N ASP A 50 -20.14 17.23 8.04
CA ASP A 50 -19.04 17.79 7.27
C ASP A 50 -18.01 18.48 8.19
N ALA A 51 -18.46 19.29 9.14
CA ALA A 51 -17.59 19.94 10.12
C ALA A 51 -16.84 18.93 11.00
N LEU A 52 -17.52 17.87 11.47
CA LEU A 52 -16.90 16.78 12.23
C LEU A 52 -15.90 15.98 11.39
N GLY A 53 -16.19 15.77 10.10
CA GLY A 53 -15.29 15.14 9.15
C GLY A 53 -13.95 15.88 9.03
N ILE A 54 -13.98 17.21 8.99
CA ILE A 54 -12.75 18.05 8.93
C ILE A 54 -11.87 17.83 10.17
N VAL A 55 -12.46 17.69 11.36
CA VAL A 55 -11.71 17.43 12.60
C VAL A 55 -10.97 16.09 12.53
N ILE A 56 -11.63 15.05 12.00
CA ILE A 56 -11.01 13.74 11.79
C ILE A 56 -9.87 13.84 10.79
N LEU A 57 -10.07 14.53 9.66
CA LEU A 57 -9.04 14.72 8.64
C LEU A 57 -7.78 15.39 9.21
N LYS A 58 -7.93 16.43 10.03
CA LYS A 58 -6.80 17.08 10.70
C LYS A 58 -6.10 16.20 11.71
N SER A 59 -6.81 15.26 12.34
CA SER A 59 -6.20 14.35 13.32
C SER A 59 -5.25 13.32 12.69
N LYS A 60 -5.40 13.01 11.40
CA LYS A 60 -4.61 11.98 10.69
C LYS A 60 -3.10 12.27 10.69
N GLN A 61 -2.72 13.55 10.74
CA GLN A 61 -1.32 14.02 10.75
C GLN A 61 -0.59 13.77 12.09
N HIS A 62 -1.31 13.35 13.14
CA HIS A 62 -0.68 13.10 14.44
C HIS A 62 0.01 11.73 14.49
N PHE A 63 1.24 11.68 15.00
CA PHE A 63 2.04 10.44 15.01
C PHE A 63 1.57 9.36 15.99
N ASN A 64 1.01 9.78 17.13
CA ASN A 64 0.52 8.82 18.10
C ASN A 64 -0.84 8.25 17.66
N ALA A 65 -0.84 6.97 17.24
CA ALA A 65 -2.05 6.26 16.84
C ALA A 65 -3.13 6.23 17.95
N LYS A 66 -2.74 6.15 19.23
CA LYS A 66 -3.69 6.19 20.36
C LYS A 66 -4.40 7.55 20.46
N TYR A 67 -3.69 8.63 20.17
CA TYR A 67 -4.29 9.98 20.16
C TYR A 67 -5.28 10.13 18.99
N ARG A 68 -4.92 9.65 17.79
CA ARG A 68 -5.82 9.64 16.62
C ARG A 68 -7.10 8.86 16.90
N LEU A 69 -6.96 7.71 17.55
CA LEU A 69 -8.07 6.87 17.98
C LEU A 69 -9.00 7.63 18.93
N GLN A 70 -8.46 8.28 19.97
CA GLN A 70 -9.25 9.05 20.93
C GLN A 70 -9.99 10.22 20.28
N VAL A 71 -9.35 10.95 19.34
CA VAL A 71 -10.02 12.02 18.60
C VAL A 71 -11.21 11.47 17.81
N SER A 72 -10.97 10.39 17.06
CA SER A 72 -11.98 9.76 16.21
C SER A 72 -13.14 9.21 17.03
N GLU A 73 -12.85 8.59 18.19
CA GLU A 73 -13.85 8.11 19.13
C GLU A 73 -14.77 9.24 19.62
N GLN A 74 -14.21 10.36 20.04
CA GLN A 74 -15.00 11.50 20.55
C GLN A 74 -15.85 12.14 19.45
N VAL A 75 -15.29 12.27 18.25
CA VAL A 75 -16.04 12.81 17.10
C VAL A 75 -17.18 11.87 16.71
N LEU A 76 -16.95 10.56 16.66
CA LEU A 76 -18.00 9.59 16.37
C LEU A 76 -19.09 9.55 17.44
N LYS A 77 -18.72 9.67 18.73
CA LYS A 77 -19.71 9.80 19.82
C LYS A 77 -20.57 11.05 19.64
N ALA A 78 -19.95 12.19 19.33
CA ALA A 78 -20.67 13.42 19.05
C ALA A 78 -21.61 13.27 17.84
N ALA A 79 -21.13 12.68 16.74
CA ALA A 79 -21.96 12.41 15.55
C ALA A 79 -23.14 11.50 15.91
N SER A 80 -22.91 10.41 16.65
CA SER A 80 -23.97 9.47 17.03
C SER A 80 -25.05 10.05 17.94
N LEU A 81 -24.71 11.05 18.76
CA LEU A 81 -25.66 11.68 19.68
C LEU A 81 -26.46 12.81 19.02
N LEU A 82 -25.87 13.47 18.02
CA LEU A 82 -26.44 14.68 17.41
C LEU A 82 -27.17 14.42 16.09
N THR A 83 -27.07 13.22 15.52
CA THR A 83 -27.63 12.92 14.19
C THR A 83 -28.32 11.55 14.14
N CYS A 84 -29.52 11.50 13.55
CA CYS A 84 -30.22 10.24 13.22
C CYS A 84 -29.97 9.89 11.74
N THR A 85 -29.69 8.61 11.45
CA THR A 85 -29.36 8.15 10.08
C THR A 85 -30.54 8.22 9.10
N SER A 86 -31.77 8.42 9.59
CA SER A 86 -32.96 8.68 8.78
C SER A 86 -32.99 10.08 8.17
N ASP A 87 -32.35 11.05 8.83
CA ASP A 87 -32.54 12.49 8.54
C ASP A 87 -31.42 13.07 7.66
N MET A 88 -30.51 12.20 7.19
CA MET A 88 -29.29 12.59 6.49
C MET A 88 -29.26 12.05 5.07
N SER A 89 -28.60 12.79 4.18
CA SER A 89 -28.32 12.30 2.84
C SER A 89 -27.36 11.12 2.88
N LEU A 90 -27.69 10.04 2.15
CA LEU A 90 -26.78 8.89 2.00
C LEU A 90 -25.40 9.35 1.51
N VAL A 91 -25.35 10.33 0.62
CA VAL A 91 -24.10 10.87 0.07
C VAL A 91 -23.23 11.48 1.17
N VAL A 92 -23.79 12.30 2.06
CA VAL A 92 -23.03 12.96 3.14
C VAL A 92 -22.53 11.93 4.15
N LEU A 93 -23.37 10.95 4.51
CA LEU A 93 -22.97 9.84 5.37
C LEU A 93 -21.80 9.03 4.78
N LEU A 94 -21.87 8.69 3.49
CA LEU A 94 -20.79 7.99 2.78
C LEU A 94 -19.47 8.79 2.81
N HIS A 95 -19.54 10.12 2.64
CA HIS A 95 -18.37 11.00 2.69
C HIS A 95 -17.79 11.07 4.11
N PHE A 96 -18.61 11.27 5.13
CA PHE A 96 -18.17 11.34 6.52
C PHE A 96 -17.45 10.05 6.95
N LEU A 97 -18.06 8.89 6.71
CA LEU A 97 -17.45 7.59 7.05
C LEU A 97 -16.18 7.33 6.24
N SER A 98 -16.07 7.88 5.02
CA SER A 98 -14.83 7.80 4.24
C SER A 98 -13.65 8.55 4.89
N ALA A 99 -13.93 9.64 5.63
CA ALA A 99 -12.91 10.44 6.32
C ALA A 99 -12.32 9.72 7.54
N VAL A 100 -13.09 8.81 8.18
CA VAL A 100 -12.63 8.04 9.34
C VAL A 100 -11.53 7.06 8.93
N PRO A 101 -10.37 7.03 9.63
CA PRO A 101 -9.30 6.08 9.33
C PRO A 101 -9.81 4.64 9.29
N ARG A 102 -9.54 3.95 8.18
CA ARG A 102 -9.94 2.54 7.96
C ARG A 102 -9.51 1.64 9.11
N GLU A 103 -8.32 1.87 9.68
CA GLU A 103 -7.79 1.09 10.82
C GLU A 103 -8.66 1.09 12.08
N PHE A 104 -9.57 2.06 12.25
CA PHE A 104 -10.44 2.13 13.43
C PHE A 104 -11.82 1.49 13.23
N VAL A 105 -12.27 1.34 11.98
CA VAL A 105 -13.66 1.00 11.63
C VAL A 105 -13.76 -0.33 10.86
N ASP A 106 -12.66 -0.76 10.24
CA ASP A 106 -12.58 -2.06 9.56
C ASP A 106 -12.64 -3.22 10.56
N VAL A 107 -12.59 -4.46 10.05
CA VAL A 107 -12.53 -5.70 10.83
C VAL A 107 -11.49 -5.59 11.96
N ASN A 108 -11.90 -5.91 13.20
CA ASN A 108 -11.14 -5.77 14.45
C ASN A 108 -10.82 -4.32 14.89
N GLY A 109 -11.39 -3.32 14.22
CA GLY A 109 -11.24 -1.92 14.57
C GLY A 109 -11.94 -1.57 15.90
N PRO A 110 -11.29 -0.82 16.81
CA PRO A 110 -11.85 -0.48 18.12
C PRO A 110 -13.12 0.38 18.08
N LEU A 111 -13.39 1.09 16.97
CA LEU A 111 -14.57 1.97 16.82
C LEU A 111 -15.68 1.32 15.97
N ARG A 112 -15.47 0.11 15.45
CA ARG A 112 -16.43 -0.57 14.57
C ARG A 112 -17.78 -0.79 15.25
N SER A 113 -17.79 -1.30 16.48
CA SER A 113 -19.03 -1.55 17.23
C SER A 113 -19.84 -0.28 17.50
N LEU A 114 -19.15 0.83 17.78
CA LEU A 114 -19.76 2.14 17.96
C LEU A 114 -20.43 2.64 16.68
N VAL A 115 -19.73 2.54 15.55
CA VAL A 115 -20.29 2.91 14.24
C VAL A 115 -21.48 2.01 13.89
N GLN A 116 -21.36 0.70 14.10
CA GLN A 116 -22.45 -0.24 13.85
C GLN A 116 -23.67 0.05 14.71
N ALA A 117 -23.48 0.37 16.00
CA ALA A 117 -24.57 0.78 16.89
C ALA A 117 -25.27 2.03 16.36
N TRP A 118 -24.52 3.07 15.99
CA TRP A 118 -25.09 4.29 15.41
C TRP A 118 -25.84 4.05 14.10
N LEU A 119 -25.28 3.26 13.18
CA LEU A 119 -25.92 2.94 11.90
C LEU A 119 -27.17 2.05 12.03
N THR A 120 -27.40 1.45 13.20
CA THR A 120 -28.51 0.54 13.46
C THR A 120 -29.49 1.07 14.50
N GLN A 121 -29.23 2.24 15.07
CA GLN A 121 -30.21 3.00 15.84
C GLN A 121 -31.33 3.42 14.89
N ASN A 122 -32.44 2.69 14.95
CA ASN A 122 -33.71 3.18 14.42
C ASN A 122 -34.15 4.31 15.36
N CYS A 123 -34.50 5.48 14.81
CA CYS A 123 -35.17 6.51 15.58
C CYS A 123 -36.41 5.86 16.24
N GLU A 124 -36.36 5.65 17.56
CA GLU A 124 -37.47 5.11 18.37
C GLU A 124 -38.58 6.14 18.43
N GLN A 125 -39.40 6.19 17.36
CA GLN A 125 -40.73 6.76 17.34
C GLN A 125 -41.32 6.47 15.95
N ILE A 126 -42.01 5.34 15.84
CA ILE A 126 -43.25 5.11 15.06
C ILE A 126 -43.43 3.57 15.00
N ASP A 127 -44.38 3.09 15.79
CA ASP A 127 -44.86 1.71 15.76
C ASP A 127 -45.48 1.38 14.39
N PHE A 128 -44.83 0.52 13.61
CA PHE A 128 -45.50 -0.31 12.61
C PHE A 128 -45.01 -1.77 12.73
N GLY A 129 -45.96 -2.70 12.56
CA GLY A 129 -45.90 -4.10 13.00
C GLY A 129 -44.81 -5.02 12.43
N PRO A 130 -44.86 -6.32 12.77
CA PRO A 130 -43.71 -7.23 12.75
C PRO A 130 -43.48 -7.89 11.37
N SER A 131 -43.30 -7.10 10.31
CA SER A 131 -42.93 -7.65 8.98
C SER A 131 -41.99 -6.84 8.09
N GLU A 132 -41.41 -5.71 8.55
CA GLU A 132 -40.37 -4.98 7.78
C GLU A 132 -39.21 -4.49 8.66
N ASN A 133 -38.49 -5.41 9.30
CA ASN A 133 -37.35 -5.10 10.18
C ASN A 133 -36.04 -4.78 9.43
N GLN A 134 -36.08 -4.11 8.28
CA GLN A 134 -34.86 -3.60 7.62
C GLN A 134 -34.70 -2.12 7.95
N SER A 135 -33.54 -1.74 8.49
CA SER A 135 -33.25 -0.33 8.78
C SER A 135 -33.38 0.52 7.51
N HIS A 136 -33.89 1.75 7.64
CA HIS A 136 -34.07 2.69 6.52
C HIS A 136 -32.77 2.86 5.71
N LEU A 137 -31.62 2.91 6.41
CA LEU A 137 -30.30 2.97 5.80
C LEU A 137 -29.99 1.75 4.92
N LEU A 138 -30.30 0.53 5.37
CA LEU A 138 -30.04 -0.69 4.61
C LEU A 138 -30.91 -0.74 3.33
N LYS A 139 -32.18 -0.31 3.41
CA LYS A 139 -33.04 -0.14 2.23
C LYS A 139 -32.42 0.84 1.22
N ASN A 140 -31.90 1.98 1.70
CA ASN A 140 -31.23 2.97 0.85
C ASN A 140 -29.93 2.42 0.22
N LEU A 141 -29.16 1.62 0.96
CA LEU A 141 -27.96 0.95 0.44
C LEU A 141 -28.27 -0.11 -0.62
N PHE A 142 -29.40 -0.83 -0.49
CA PHE A 142 -29.86 -1.77 -1.53
C PHE A 142 -30.47 -1.09 -2.75
N ASN A 143 -31.07 0.10 -2.58
CA ASN A 143 -31.57 0.91 -3.70
C ASN A 143 -30.46 1.67 -4.43
N PHE A 144 -29.31 1.89 -3.81
CA PHE A 144 -28.18 2.61 -4.40
C PHE A 144 -27.74 2.05 -5.77
N PRO A 145 -27.51 0.73 -5.96
CA PRO A 145 -27.14 0.17 -7.26
C PRO A 145 -28.11 0.52 -8.40
N LEU A 146 -29.41 0.50 -8.13
CA LEU A 146 -30.45 0.86 -9.10
C LEU A 146 -30.37 2.35 -9.47
N MET A 147 -30.24 3.22 -8.47
CA MET A 147 -30.09 4.67 -8.69
C MET A 147 -28.78 5.00 -9.41
N PHE A 148 -27.69 4.35 -9.04
CA PHE A 148 -26.38 4.54 -9.63
C PHE A 148 -26.38 4.26 -11.13
N ILE A 149 -27.04 3.17 -11.56
CA ILE A 149 -27.20 2.83 -12.98
C ILE A 149 -28.19 3.77 -13.68
N ALA A 150 -29.30 4.13 -13.03
CA ALA A 150 -30.36 4.97 -13.62
C ALA A 150 -29.96 6.44 -13.80
N LEU A 151 -29.07 6.96 -12.94
CA LEU A 151 -28.51 8.31 -13.01
C LEU A 151 -27.45 8.38 -14.13
N ALA A 152 -27.91 8.48 -15.38
CA ALA A 152 -27.06 8.89 -16.50
C ALA A 152 -27.60 10.22 -17.06
N SER A 153 -26.69 11.15 -17.38
CA SER A 153 -27.02 12.37 -18.10
C SER A 153 -27.79 11.99 -19.37
N LYS A 154 -28.97 12.58 -19.56
CA LYS A 154 -29.85 12.28 -20.70
C LYS A 154 -29.23 12.60 -22.07
N ASP A 155 -28.03 13.20 -22.10
CA ASP A 155 -27.46 13.83 -23.29
C ASP A 155 -26.13 13.22 -23.81
N SER A 156 -25.47 12.27 -23.12
CA SER A 156 -24.17 11.72 -23.59
C SER A 156 -24.07 10.19 -23.60
N LEU A 157 -24.11 9.59 -24.79
CA LEU A 157 -23.85 8.15 -25.06
C LEU A 157 -22.40 7.70 -24.83
N SER A 158 -21.49 8.63 -24.54
CA SER A 158 -20.05 8.40 -24.29
C SER A 158 -19.64 8.93 -22.93
N PHE A 159 -18.60 8.30 -22.36
CA PHE A 159 -17.95 8.67 -21.11
C PHE A 159 -16.42 8.57 -21.27
N ASP A 160 -15.70 9.27 -20.40
CA ASP A 160 -14.23 9.30 -20.37
C ASP A 160 -13.64 8.80 -19.04
N ASP A 161 -12.32 8.93 -18.87
CA ASP A 161 -11.60 8.48 -17.67
C ASP A 161 -12.03 9.28 -16.40
N GLU A 162 -12.39 10.56 -16.53
CA GLU A 162 -12.85 11.40 -15.39
C GLU A 162 -14.21 10.91 -14.87
N ASP A 163 -15.11 10.54 -15.78
CA ASP A 163 -16.41 9.93 -15.44
C ASP A 163 -16.23 8.60 -14.70
N VAL A 164 -15.37 7.72 -15.22
CA VAL A 164 -15.09 6.40 -14.63
C VAL A 164 -14.46 6.55 -13.24
N ASP A 165 -13.52 7.47 -13.05
CA ASP A 165 -12.90 7.75 -11.76
C ASP A 165 -13.94 8.23 -10.73
N SER A 166 -14.82 9.17 -11.12
CA SER A 166 -15.89 9.64 -10.25
C SER A 166 -16.83 8.50 -9.82
N TRP A 167 -17.23 7.64 -10.77
CA TRP A 167 -18.08 6.48 -10.50
C TRP A 167 -17.41 5.46 -9.59
N LEU A 168 -16.09 5.23 -9.74
CA LEU A 168 -15.32 4.36 -8.87
C LEU A 168 -15.32 4.86 -7.42
N TYR A 169 -15.04 6.15 -7.19
CA TYR A 169 -15.02 6.70 -5.83
C TYR A 169 -16.38 6.59 -5.13
N GLU A 170 -17.47 6.82 -5.86
CA GLU A 170 -18.83 6.71 -5.31
C GLU A 170 -19.16 5.26 -4.93
N ALA A 171 -18.92 4.32 -5.85
CA ALA A 171 -19.17 2.89 -5.63
C ALA A 171 -18.27 2.29 -4.53
N GLN A 172 -17.02 2.74 -4.40
CA GLN A 172 -16.13 2.32 -3.31
C GLN A 172 -16.67 2.74 -1.93
N ARG A 173 -17.17 3.97 -1.80
CA ARG A 173 -17.77 4.43 -0.53
C ARG A 173 -19.02 3.64 -0.19
N TRP A 174 -19.88 3.39 -1.19
CA TRP A 174 -21.05 2.53 -1.02
C TRP A 174 -20.66 1.13 -0.52
N ALA A 175 -19.74 0.45 -1.20
CA ALA A 175 -19.31 -0.89 -0.83
C ALA A 175 -18.77 -0.94 0.61
N ARG A 176 -17.92 0.04 0.99
CA ARG A 176 -17.37 0.14 2.35
C ARG A 176 -18.46 0.26 3.42
N VAL A 177 -19.46 1.12 3.21
CA VAL A 177 -20.55 1.32 4.18
C VAL A 177 -21.52 0.14 4.20
N LEU A 178 -21.77 -0.48 3.05
CA LEU A 178 -22.56 -1.72 2.96
C LEU A 178 -21.96 -2.82 3.87
N PHE A 179 -20.65 -3.07 3.78
CA PHE A 179 -19.96 -4.04 4.64
C PHE A 179 -19.81 -3.61 6.11
N LEU A 180 -20.13 -2.36 6.46
CA LEU A 180 -20.24 -1.93 7.85
C LEU A 180 -21.60 -2.26 8.46
N VAL A 181 -22.67 -2.17 7.66
CA VAL A 181 -24.06 -2.33 8.12
C VAL A 181 -24.51 -3.79 8.13
N ILE A 182 -24.00 -4.61 7.21
CA ILE A 182 -24.40 -6.03 7.07
C ILE A 182 -24.09 -6.83 8.36
N ARG A 183 -25.08 -7.62 8.79
CA ARG A 183 -25.03 -8.43 10.02
C ARG A 183 -25.19 -9.93 9.79
N MET A 184 -25.63 -10.37 8.62
CA MET A 184 -25.74 -11.78 8.25
C MET A 184 -25.34 -11.96 6.78
N GLU A 185 -24.82 -13.13 6.42
CA GLU A 185 -24.50 -13.45 5.01
C GLU A 185 -25.73 -13.34 4.10
N ASN A 186 -26.91 -13.70 4.60
CA ASN A 186 -28.16 -13.59 3.85
C ASN A 186 -28.59 -12.15 3.57
N ASP A 187 -28.06 -11.15 4.29
CA ASP A 187 -28.32 -9.73 3.98
C ASP A 187 -27.73 -9.32 2.62
N LEU A 188 -26.81 -10.12 2.07
CA LEU A 188 -26.22 -9.90 0.74
C LEU A 188 -27.05 -10.49 -0.41
N ASP A 189 -28.03 -11.35 -0.13
CA ASP A 189 -28.84 -11.99 -1.16
C ASP A 189 -29.50 -10.96 -2.12
N PRO A 190 -30.02 -9.80 -1.66
CA PRO A 190 -30.57 -8.76 -2.55
C PRO A 190 -29.52 -8.16 -3.51
N VAL A 191 -28.28 -8.01 -3.06
CA VAL A 191 -27.18 -7.46 -3.89
C VAL A 191 -26.76 -8.47 -4.94
N PHE A 192 -26.67 -9.75 -4.59
CA PHE A 192 -26.38 -10.81 -5.56
C PHE A 192 -27.53 -11.07 -6.53
N GLU A 193 -28.78 -10.93 -6.09
CA GLU A 193 -29.95 -10.96 -6.98
C GLU A 193 -29.93 -9.80 -7.97
N PHE A 194 -29.56 -8.59 -7.52
CA PHE A 194 -29.34 -7.46 -8.40
C PHE A 194 -28.23 -7.76 -9.44
N PHE A 195 -27.07 -8.27 -9.01
CA PHE A 195 -25.99 -8.61 -9.95
C PHE A 195 -26.38 -9.70 -10.94
N ARG A 196 -27.19 -10.69 -10.55
CA ARG A 196 -27.66 -11.75 -11.47
C ARG A 196 -28.70 -11.24 -12.46
N SER A 197 -29.68 -10.47 -11.99
CA SER A 197 -30.71 -9.91 -12.85
C SER A 197 -30.12 -8.95 -13.90
N TYR A 198 -29.14 -8.14 -13.50
CA TYR A 198 -28.47 -7.24 -14.43
C TYR A 198 -27.30 -7.87 -15.20
N GLY A 199 -26.66 -8.91 -14.65
CA GLY A 199 -25.55 -9.65 -15.26
C GLY A 199 -25.95 -10.36 -16.54
N GLY A 200 -27.15 -10.92 -16.60
CA GLY A 200 -27.70 -11.51 -17.82
C GLY A 200 -27.84 -10.51 -18.99
N TYR A 201 -27.93 -9.20 -18.71
CA TYR A 201 -27.92 -8.19 -19.77
C TYR A 201 -26.52 -7.95 -20.35
N LEU A 202 -25.44 -8.20 -19.60
CA LEU A 202 -24.06 -8.10 -20.12
C LEU A 202 -23.83 -9.10 -21.26
N SER A 203 -24.37 -10.32 -21.15
CA SER A 203 -24.24 -11.36 -22.16
C SER A 203 -25.20 -11.19 -23.35
N GLN A 204 -26.34 -10.52 -23.17
CA GLN A 204 -27.36 -10.30 -24.20
C GLN A 204 -27.19 -9.01 -25.01
N GLY A 205 -26.25 -8.15 -24.64
CA GLY A 205 -25.96 -6.88 -25.32
C GLY A 205 -26.87 -5.74 -24.82
N ILE A 206 -26.36 -4.97 -23.85
CA ILE A 206 -27.12 -3.91 -23.19
C ILE A 206 -27.41 -2.73 -24.14
N PRO A 207 -28.63 -2.16 -24.15
CA PRO A 207 -28.89 -0.86 -24.74
C PRO A 207 -28.23 0.25 -23.88
N GLY A 208 -26.98 0.59 -24.20
CA GLY A 208 -26.25 1.71 -23.60
C GLY A 208 -24.90 1.29 -23.02
N LYS A 209 -23.81 1.81 -23.60
CA LYS A 209 -22.42 1.52 -23.18
C LYS A 209 -22.16 1.81 -21.69
N TRP A 210 -22.83 2.82 -21.12
CA TRP A 210 -22.65 3.23 -19.72
C TRP A 210 -23.22 2.24 -18.70
N ILE A 211 -24.31 1.51 -19.02
CA ILE A 211 -24.99 0.62 -18.08
C ILE A 211 -24.05 -0.54 -17.73
N GLY A 212 -23.42 -1.13 -18.76
CA GLY A 212 -22.45 -2.20 -18.57
C GLY A 212 -21.26 -1.76 -17.71
N VAL A 213 -20.69 -0.57 -17.97
CA VAL A 213 -19.54 -0.08 -17.18
C VAL A 213 -19.92 0.21 -15.74
N LYS A 214 -21.04 0.88 -15.47
CA LYS A 214 -21.49 1.15 -14.11
C LYS A 214 -21.77 -0.13 -13.33
N LEU A 215 -22.37 -1.13 -13.97
CA LEU A 215 -22.57 -2.45 -13.36
C LEU A 215 -21.23 -3.12 -13.03
N LEU A 216 -20.25 -3.09 -13.95
CA LEU A 216 -18.92 -3.63 -13.70
C LEU A 216 -18.21 -2.88 -12.56
N ILE A 217 -18.34 -1.56 -12.47
CA ILE A 217 -17.79 -0.75 -11.37
C ILE A 217 -18.39 -1.18 -10.03
N LEU A 218 -19.71 -1.40 -9.96
CA LEU A 218 -20.36 -1.89 -8.74
C LEU A 218 -19.83 -3.27 -8.33
N ILE A 219 -19.74 -4.21 -9.27
CA ILE A 219 -19.21 -5.56 -9.03
C ILE A 219 -17.73 -5.48 -8.59
N LEU A 220 -16.94 -4.67 -9.27
CA LEU A 220 -15.53 -4.44 -8.96
C LEU A 220 -15.34 -3.89 -7.54
N CYS A 221 -16.01 -2.80 -7.18
CA CYS A 221 -15.88 -2.18 -5.86
C CYS A 221 -16.37 -3.11 -4.75
N PHE A 222 -17.45 -3.84 -5.00
CA PHE A 222 -17.95 -4.85 -4.06
C PHE A 222 -16.94 -5.98 -3.86
N ALA A 223 -16.34 -6.49 -4.95
CA ALA A 223 -15.31 -7.53 -4.88
C ALA A 223 -14.00 -7.04 -4.22
N GLU A 224 -13.56 -5.81 -4.51
CA GLU A 224 -12.37 -5.19 -3.89
C GLU A 224 -12.54 -5.05 -2.36
N GLU A 225 -13.67 -4.53 -1.90
CA GLU A 225 -13.93 -4.40 -0.44
C GLU A 225 -14.06 -5.77 0.23
N SER A 226 -14.67 -6.76 -0.46
CA SER A 226 -14.71 -8.15 0.01
C SER A 226 -13.30 -8.73 0.19
N GLU A 227 -12.41 -8.52 -0.78
CA GLU A 227 -11.03 -8.99 -0.74
C GLU A 227 -10.25 -8.35 0.42
N ILE A 228 -10.45 -7.05 0.67
CA ILE A 228 -9.81 -6.32 1.78
C ILE A 228 -10.21 -6.94 3.13
N ILE A 229 -11.52 -7.17 3.33
CA ILE A 229 -12.08 -7.76 4.55
C ILE A 229 -11.49 -9.15 4.78
N LEU A 230 -11.50 -10.00 3.75
CA LEU A 230 -10.99 -11.37 3.84
C LEU A 230 -9.48 -11.46 4.10
N LYS A 231 -8.68 -10.58 3.47
CA LYS A 231 -7.25 -10.51 3.75
C LYS A 231 -6.99 -10.22 5.23
N LYS A 232 -7.67 -9.22 5.80
CA LYS A 232 -7.50 -8.85 7.22
C LYS A 232 -7.82 -10.02 8.16
N LEU A 233 -8.89 -10.75 7.89
CA LEU A 233 -9.28 -11.91 8.67
C LEU A 233 -8.25 -13.04 8.62
N LYS A 234 -7.66 -13.30 7.44
CA LYS A 234 -6.64 -14.35 7.29
C LYS A 234 -5.29 -14.00 7.92
N TYR A 235 -4.88 -12.72 7.87
CA TYR A 235 -3.59 -12.29 8.43
C TYR A 235 -3.60 -12.29 9.97
N ASP A 236 -4.71 -11.95 10.60
CA ASP A 236 -4.82 -11.90 12.07
C ASP A 236 -4.97 -13.30 12.71
N GLY A 237 -5.47 -14.29 11.96
CA GLY A 237 -5.50 -15.69 12.41
C GLY A 237 -4.12 -16.31 12.67
N LYS A 238 -3.02 -15.63 12.33
CA LYS A 238 -1.64 -16.10 12.56
C LYS A 238 -0.78 -15.20 13.48
N VAL A 239 -1.27 -14.07 13.99
CA VAL A 239 -0.45 -13.16 14.83
C VAL A 239 -1.25 -12.55 16.00
N ARG A 240 -0.67 -12.67 17.21
CA ARG A 240 -1.02 -12.05 18.52
C ARG A 240 -2.10 -12.72 19.39
N ILE A 241 -1.68 -13.81 20.04
CA ILE A 241 -1.95 -13.96 21.49
C ILE A 241 -0.91 -13.09 22.20
N GLY A 242 -1.30 -11.91 22.64
CA GLY A 242 -0.38 -10.98 23.31
C GLY A 242 -0.93 -9.57 23.45
N ALA A 243 -2.03 -9.41 24.19
CA ALA A 243 -2.33 -8.21 24.95
C ALA A 243 -3.46 -8.53 25.94
N GLU A 244 -3.16 -8.38 27.22
CA GLU A 244 -4.11 -8.37 28.33
C GLU A 244 -5.14 -7.26 28.11
N PHE A 245 -6.32 -7.62 27.60
CA PHE A 245 -7.58 -6.97 27.91
C PHE A 245 -8.60 -8.08 28.13
N SER A 246 -8.78 -8.42 29.40
CA SER A 246 -9.82 -9.32 29.87
C SER A 246 -11.20 -8.68 29.65
N GLY A 247 -12.05 -9.42 28.97
CA GLY A 247 -13.43 -9.06 28.66
C GLY A 247 -14.04 -10.09 27.71
N GLU A 248 -14.40 -11.26 28.24
CA GLU A 248 -15.27 -12.22 27.55
C GLU A 248 -16.61 -11.56 27.20
N LEU A 249 -16.92 -11.40 25.92
CA LEU A 249 -18.25 -11.70 25.36
C LEU A 249 -18.23 -11.65 23.82
N VAL A 250 -18.47 -12.82 23.20
CA VAL A 250 -19.16 -13.06 21.93
C VAL A 250 -18.78 -12.15 20.75
N ASN A 251 -17.98 -12.68 19.82
CA ASN A 251 -17.97 -12.25 18.41
C ASN A 251 -17.58 -13.43 17.50
N SER A 252 -18.44 -14.45 17.41
CA SER A 252 -18.49 -15.30 16.22
C SER A 252 -19.17 -14.49 15.11
N SER A 253 -18.43 -13.56 14.50
CA SER A 253 -18.96 -12.56 13.57
C SER A 253 -19.18 -13.13 12.16
N VAL A 254 -20.06 -12.49 11.39
CA VAL A 254 -20.29 -12.66 9.93
C VAL A 254 -19.00 -12.76 9.12
N GLU A 255 -17.94 -12.14 9.60
CA GLU A 255 -16.64 -12.11 8.96
C GLU A 255 -15.98 -13.50 8.99
N THR A 256 -16.11 -14.24 10.10
CA THR A 256 -15.71 -15.66 10.13
C THR A 256 -16.60 -16.57 9.27
N SER A 257 -17.89 -16.23 9.07
CA SER A 257 -18.76 -16.98 8.14
C SER A 257 -18.45 -16.65 6.68
N LEU A 258 -18.16 -15.40 6.32
CA LEU A 258 -17.77 -14.98 4.97
C LEU A 258 -16.48 -15.67 4.51
N VAL A 259 -15.48 -15.80 5.40
CA VAL A 259 -14.21 -16.50 5.12
C VAL A 259 -14.41 -17.98 4.82
N THR A 260 -15.46 -18.60 5.37
CA THR A 260 -15.74 -20.05 5.26
C THR A 260 -16.90 -20.38 4.32
N SER A 261 -17.63 -19.38 3.83
CA SER A 261 -18.83 -19.59 3.01
C SER A 261 -18.50 -19.97 1.55
N GLU A 262 -18.62 -21.26 1.23
CA GLU A 262 -18.68 -21.71 -0.17
C GLU A 262 -19.84 -21.05 -0.94
N LYS A 263 -20.92 -20.68 -0.24
CA LYS A 263 -22.09 -19.96 -0.79
C LYS A 263 -21.67 -18.63 -1.43
N PHE A 264 -20.84 -17.83 -0.77
CA PHE A 264 -20.34 -16.55 -1.31
C PHE A 264 -19.56 -16.73 -2.63
N VAL A 265 -18.68 -17.73 -2.71
CA VAL A 265 -17.99 -18.08 -3.96
C VAL A 265 -18.97 -18.61 -5.02
N GLY A 266 -19.96 -19.39 -4.59
CA GLY A 266 -21.04 -19.88 -5.43
C GLY A 266 -21.82 -18.75 -6.11
N GLN A 267 -21.96 -17.59 -5.48
CA GLN A 267 -22.62 -16.41 -6.07
C GLN A 267 -21.74 -15.67 -7.09
N PHE A 268 -20.42 -15.60 -6.88
CA PHE A 268 -19.50 -14.92 -7.81
C PHE A 268 -19.19 -15.74 -9.06
N LEU A 269 -19.28 -17.07 -9.00
CA LEU A 269 -19.02 -17.94 -10.14
C LEU A 269 -19.89 -17.62 -11.38
N PRO A 270 -21.24 -17.55 -11.28
CA PRO A 270 -22.08 -17.20 -12.44
C PRO A 270 -21.79 -15.78 -12.95
N ILE A 271 -21.55 -14.82 -12.03
CA ILE A 271 -21.17 -13.45 -12.39
C ILE A 271 -19.86 -13.44 -13.18
N THR A 272 -18.90 -14.28 -12.81
CA THR A 272 -17.60 -14.38 -13.50
C THR A 272 -17.78 -14.83 -14.94
N GLU A 273 -18.62 -15.82 -15.21
CA GLU A 273 -18.87 -16.32 -16.57
C GLU A 273 -19.58 -15.27 -17.44
N ASP A 274 -20.56 -14.53 -16.90
CA ASP A 274 -21.22 -13.43 -17.60
C ASP A 274 -20.23 -12.30 -17.96
N VAL A 275 -19.38 -11.91 -17.00
CA VAL A 275 -18.35 -10.89 -17.21
C VAL A 275 -17.27 -11.39 -18.18
N LEU A 276 -16.90 -12.67 -18.15
CA LEU A 276 -15.95 -13.28 -19.08
C LEU A 276 -16.47 -13.26 -20.52
N CYS A 277 -17.76 -13.60 -20.71
CA CYS A 277 -18.42 -13.51 -22.01
C CYS A 277 -18.42 -12.07 -22.53
N PHE A 278 -18.76 -11.11 -21.68
CA PHE A 278 -18.71 -9.69 -22.01
C PHE A 278 -17.30 -9.23 -22.36
N ALA A 279 -16.29 -9.59 -21.56
CA ALA A 279 -14.88 -9.23 -21.79
C ALA A 279 -14.38 -9.74 -23.15
N ARG A 280 -14.69 -10.99 -23.52
CA ARG A 280 -14.33 -11.55 -24.84
C ARG A 280 -14.87 -10.71 -25.99
N HIS A 281 -16.07 -10.14 -25.84
CA HIS A 281 -16.67 -9.27 -26.85
C HIS A 281 -15.98 -7.90 -26.92
N VAL A 282 -15.79 -7.23 -25.79
CA VAL A 282 -15.25 -5.84 -25.77
C VAL A 282 -13.75 -5.77 -26.08
N LEU A 283 -12.98 -6.81 -25.72
CA LEU A 283 -11.53 -6.86 -25.96
C LEU A 283 -11.13 -6.81 -27.43
N ALA A 284 -12.06 -7.11 -28.35
CA ALA A 284 -11.82 -6.97 -29.79
C ALA A 284 -11.42 -5.54 -30.19
N VAL A 285 -11.77 -4.53 -29.38
CA VAL A 285 -11.39 -3.13 -29.60
C VAL A 285 -9.88 -2.91 -29.66
N PHE A 286 -9.09 -3.69 -28.93
CA PHE A 286 -7.62 -3.58 -28.98
C PHE A 286 -7.05 -4.05 -30.31
N TRP A 287 -7.77 -4.94 -30.99
CA TRP A 287 -7.32 -5.63 -32.22
C TRP A 287 -8.05 -5.17 -33.48
N SER A 288 -9.00 -4.23 -33.36
CA SER A 288 -9.79 -3.77 -34.50
C SER A 288 -8.88 -3.03 -35.50
N ASN A 289 -8.44 -3.77 -36.53
CA ASN A 289 -7.48 -3.34 -37.54
C ASN A 289 -8.09 -2.39 -38.60
N SER A 290 -7.24 -1.46 -39.08
CA SER A 290 -7.03 -1.04 -40.49
C SER A 290 -7.81 0.10 -41.20
N SER A 291 -8.81 0.79 -40.62
CA SER A 291 -9.45 1.91 -41.36
C SER A 291 -9.76 3.18 -40.56
N VAL A 292 -9.43 3.23 -39.27
CA VAL A 292 -9.63 4.45 -38.48
C VAL A 292 -8.50 5.41 -38.82
N LYS A 293 -8.75 6.28 -39.82
CA LYS A 293 -7.92 7.47 -40.03
C LYS A 293 -7.80 8.20 -38.69
N ASP A 294 -6.60 8.67 -38.37
CA ASP A 294 -6.41 9.50 -37.19
C ASP A 294 -7.44 10.63 -37.24
N THR A 295 -8.32 10.64 -36.24
CA THR A 295 -9.38 11.63 -36.15
C THR A 295 -8.74 12.96 -35.79
N LEU A 296 -9.21 14.06 -36.38
CA LEU A 296 -8.80 15.40 -35.96
C LEU A 296 -9.34 15.63 -34.54
N LEU A 297 -8.53 15.27 -33.55
CA LEU A 297 -8.86 15.43 -32.14
C LEU A 297 -8.79 16.92 -31.79
N PRO A 298 -9.72 17.44 -30.96
CA PRO A 298 -9.69 18.82 -30.50
C PRO A 298 -8.34 19.19 -29.87
N SER A 299 -7.95 20.46 -29.96
CA SER A 299 -6.73 21.00 -29.33
C SER A 299 -6.69 20.77 -27.81
N SER A 300 -7.86 20.60 -27.17
CA SER A 300 -7.98 20.22 -25.76
C SER A 300 -7.54 18.78 -25.47
N MET A 301 -7.60 17.87 -26.44
CA MET A 301 -7.08 16.49 -26.33
C MET A 301 -5.65 16.35 -26.88
N THR A 302 -5.24 17.19 -27.83
CA THR A 302 -3.92 17.13 -28.49
C THR A 302 -2.89 18.14 -27.97
N GLY A 303 -3.29 19.08 -27.10
CA GLY A 303 -2.45 20.18 -26.61
C GLY A 303 -1.13 19.76 -25.96
N LYS A 304 -0.20 20.73 -25.85
CA LYS A 304 1.17 20.55 -25.28
C LYS A 304 1.20 19.96 -23.87
N LEU A 305 0.09 20.08 -23.13
CA LEU A 305 -0.08 19.62 -21.75
C LEU A 305 -1.33 18.74 -21.62
N GLY A 306 -1.55 17.81 -22.57
CA GLY A 306 -2.59 16.79 -22.42
C GLY A 306 -2.40 16.08 -21.07
N GLY A 307 -3.32 16.32 -20.14
CA GLY A 307 -3.28 15.74 -18.80
C GLY A 307 -3.36 14.21 -18.83
N PRO A 308 -2.98 13.53 -17.74
CA PRO A 308 -2.91 12.07 -17.66
C PRO A 308 -4.22 11.35 -18.02
N ALA A 309 -5.38 12.01 -17.82
CA ALA A 309 -6.70 11.40 -17.97
C ALA A 309 -7.28 11.43 -19.40
N ARG A 310 -6.75 12.21 -20.35
CA ARG A 310 -7.40 12.34 -21.68
C ARG A 310 -6.71 11.48 -22.72
N ARG A 311 -7.27 10.30 -22.98
CA ARG A 311 -6.85 9.40 -24.06
C ARG A 311 -6.92 10.14 -25.40
N ARG A 312 -5.90 9.96 -26.24
CA ARG A 312 -5.87 10.53 -27.59
C ARG A 312 -6.65 9.66 -28.57
N LEU A 313 -7.91 9.43 -28.23
CA LEU A 313 -8.85 8.59 -28.96
C LEU A 313 -10.17 9.36 -29.11
N GLY A 314 -10.94 9.05 -30.17
CA GLY A 314 -12.29 9.58 -30.31
C GLY A 314 -13.19 9.10 -29.16
N THR A 315 -14.16 9.91 -28.74
CA THR A 315 -15.01 9.65 -27.56
C THR A 315 -15.65 8.25 -27.53
N SER A 316 -16.17 7.77 -28.67
CA SER A 316 -16.74 6.42 -28.78
C SER A 316 -15.71 5.30 -28.58
N MET A 317 -14.47 5.52 -29.05
CA MET A 317 -13.37 4.58 -28.88
C MET A 317 -12.85 4.60 -27.44
N THR A 318 -12.72 5.77 -26.83
CA THR A 318 -12.39 5.95 -25.41
C THR A 318 -13.33 5.16 -24.52
N SER A 319 -14.65 5.31 -24.70
CA SER A 319 -15.63 4.55 -23.92
C SER A 319 -15.52 3.04 -24.11
N SER A 320 -15.23 2.57 -25.32
CA SER A 320 -15.04 1.13 -25.60
C SER A 320 -13.74 0.56 -25.04
N VAL A 321 -12.66 1.36 -25.03
CA VAL A 321 -11.41 0.98 -24.38
C VAL A 321 -11.59 0.90 -22.86
N LEU A 322 -12.28 1.87 -22.26
CA LEU A 322 -12.59 1.88 -20.84
C LEU A 322 -13.48 0.69 -20.44
N GLN A 323 -14.45 0.30 -21.27
CA GLN A 323 -15.22 -0.93 -21.08
C GLN A 323 -14.32 -2.15 -20.95
N SER A 324 -13.35 -2.31 -21.86
CA SER A 324 -12.41 -3.41 -21.86
C SER A 324 -11.52 -3.42 -20.61
N ILE A 325 -11.01 -2.25 -20.21
CA ILE A 325 -10.15 -2.12 -19.03
C ILE A 325 -10.93 -2.47 -17.75
N VAL A 326 -12.11 -1.88 -17.56
CA VAL A 326 -12.95 -2.12 -16.38
C VAL A 326 -13.41 -3.57 -16.33
N ALA A 327 -13.79 -4.17 -17.47
CA ALA A 327 -14.18 -5.58 -17.54
C ALA A 327 -13.03 -6.51 -17.10
N MET A 328 -11.83 -6.32 -17.66
CA MET A 328 -10.66 -7.13 -17.30
C MET A 328 -10.23 -6.92 -15.86
N ARG A 329 -10.26 -5.68 -15.35
CA ARG A 329 -10.01 -5.39 -13.94
C ARG A 329 -11.02 -6.09 -13.04
N THR A 330 -12.29 -6.12 -13.42
CA THR A 330 -13.35 -6.80 -12.67
C THR A 330 -13.11 -8.31 -12.59
N ILE A 331 -12.79 -8.96 -13.72
CA ILE A 331 -12.45 -10.40 -13.73
C ILE A 331 -11.21 -10.66 -12.86
N ALA A 332 -10.17 -9.86 -13.00
CA ALA A 332 -8.94 -9.94 -12.21
C ALA A 332 -9.20 -9.90 -10.70
N THR A 333 -10.05 -8.98 -10.25
CA THR A 333 -10.44 -8.86 -8.83
C THR A 333 -11.26 -10.06 -8.37
N ILE A 334 -12.27 -10.50 -9.14
CA ILE A 334 -13.09 -11.67 -8.76
C ILE A 334 -12.24 -12.94 -8.69
N VAL A 335 -11.28 -13.11 -9.61
CA VAL A 335 -10.33 -14.23 -9.57
C VAL A 335 -9.46 -14.18 -8.31
N SER A 336 -8.95 -13.01 -7.94
CA SER A 336 -8.18 -12.83 -6.71
C SER A 336 -9.00 -13.17 -5.47
N LEU A 337 -10.27 -12.77 -5.45
CA LEU A 337 -11.22 -13.07 -4.39
C LEU A 337 -11.54 -14.57 -4.28
N THR A 338 -11.83 -15.22 -5.42
CA THR A 338 -12.16 -16.66 -5.46
C THR A 338 -10.96 -17.52 -5.08
N PHE A 339 -9.76 -17.17 -5.54
CA PHE A 339 -8.52 -17.82 -5.13
C PHE A 339 -8.29 -17.65 -3.62
N LEU A 340 -8.56 -16.47 -3.06
CA LEU A 340 -8.44 -16.25 -1.62
C LEU A 340 -9.36 -17.17 -0.82
N ILE A 341 -10.53 -17.55 -1.32
CA ILE A 341 -11.48 -18.39 -0.56
C ILE A 341 -11.23 -19.89 -0.79
N LYS A 342 -11.16 -20.34 -2.05
CA LYS A 342 -11.04 -21.77 -2.41
C LYS A 342 -9.60 -22.28 -2.56
N GLY A 343 -8.63 -21.38 -2.77
CA GLY A 343 -7.24 -21.76 -3.04
C GLY A 343 -6.99 -22.31 -4.45
N ASP A 344 -7.97 -22.25 -5.35
CA ASP A 344 -7.86 -22.70 -6.74
C ASP A 344 -8.45 -21.66 -7.69
N VAL A 345 -7.86 -21.54 -8.88
CA VAL A 345 -8.32 -20.64 -9.95
C VAL A 345 -9.16 -21.44 -10.94
N LEU A 346 -10.28 -20.86 -11.38
CA LEU A 346 -11.06 -21.44 -12.47
C LEU A 346 -10.18 -21.57 -13.72
N TYR A 347 -9.95 -22.81 -14.16
CA TYR A 347 -9.14 -23.12 -15.34
C TYR A 347 -9.56 -22.31 -16.58
N SER A 348 -10.88 -22.11 -16.79
CA SER A 348 -11.41 -21.29 -17.89
C SER A 348 -10.91 -19.85 -17.88
N THR A 349 -10.84 -19.23 -16.70
CA THR A 349 -10.41 -17.84 -16.54
C THR A 349 -8.89 -17.71 -16.63
N PHE A 350 -8.17 -18.70 -16.10
CA PHE A 350 -6.72 -18.77 -16.22
C PHE A 350 -6.28 -18.88 -17.70
N THR A 351 -6.88 -19.81 -18.46
CA THR A 351 -6.60 -19.96 -19.90
C THR A 351 -6.92 -18.68 -20.67
N PHE A 352 -8.04 -18.02 -20.36
CA PHE A 352 -8.40 -16.74 -20.95
C PHE A 352 -7.36 -15.64 -20.69
N PHE A 353 -6.87 -15.51 -19.46
CA PHE A 353 -5.80 -14.56 -19.14
C PHE A 353 -4.49 -14.89 -19.86
N TRP A 354 -4.15 -16.17 -19.97
CA TRP A 354 -2.95 -16.59 -20.67
C TRP A 354 -3.01 -16.30 -22.17
N GLU A 355 -4.14 -16.60 -22.82
CA GLU A 355 -4.40 -16.22 -24.21
C GLU A 355 -4.31 -14.70 -24.43
N PHE A 356 -4.84 -13.93 -23.48
CA PHE A 356 -4.77 -12.47 -23.54
C PHE A 356 -3.32 -11.96 -23.46
N ILE A 357 -2.51 -12.46 -22.52
CA ILE A 357 -1.09 -12.10 -22.42
C ILE A 357 -0.38 -12.35 -23.76
N TRP A 358 -0.59 -13.53 -24.33
CA TRP A 358 0.08 -13.90 -25.57
C TRP A 358 -0.34 -13.02 -26.74
N LYS A 359 -1.64 -12.71 -26.85
CA LYS A 359 -2.15 -11.76 -27.85
C LYS A 359 -1.54 -10.37 -27.70
N VAL A 360 -1.45 -9.84 -26.48
CA VAL A 360 -0.86 -8.51 -26.23
C VAL A 360 0.63 -8.49 -26.58
N VAL A 361 1.37 -9.51 -26.17
CA VAL A 361 2.83 -9.57 -26.35
C VAL A 361 3.24 -9.87 -27.80
N GLN A 362 2.39 -10.56 -28.57
CA GLN A 362 2.61 -10.78 -30.00
C GLN A 362 2.06 -9.65 -30.88
N PHE A 363 1.23 -8.77 -30.33
CA PHE A 363 0.63 -7.68 -31.09
C PHE A 363 1.68 -6.60 -31.38
N HIS A 364 1.93 -6.35 -32.67
CA HIS A 364 2.84 -5.30 -33.10
C HIS A 364 2.04 -4.03 -33.43
N PRO A 365 2.42 -2.88 -32.86
CA PRO A 365 1.67 -1.64 -33.04
C PRO A 365 1.78 -1.13 -34.49
N HIS A 366 0.65 -0.66 -35.02
CA HIS A 366 0.63 0.02 -36.33
C HIS A 366 1.22 1.43 -36.23
N LYS A 367 1.70 1.96 -37.36
CA LYS A 367 2.28 3.32 -37.47
C LYS A 367 1.22 4.43 -37.46
N SER A 368 0.24 4.39 -36.55
CA SER A 368 -0.73 5.46 -36.32
C SER A 368 -0.81 5.85 -34.85
N GLU A 369 -1.28 7.07 -34.56
CA GLU A 369 -1.43 7.55 -33.17
C GLU A 369 -2.51 6.75 -32.45
N THR A 370 -3.64 6.55 -33.13
CA THR A 370 -4.73 5.68 -32.68
C THR A 370 -4.28 4.25 -32.35
N GLY A 371 -3.48 3.62 -33.20
CA GLY A 371 -2.96 2.26 -32.98
C GLY A 371 -1.98 2.18 -31.82
N SER A 372 -1.12 3.19 -31.67
CA SER A 372 -0.18 3.29 -30.54
C SER A 372 -0.92 3.48 -29.20
N GLU A 373 -2.01 4.26 -29.20
CA GLU A 373 -2.87 4.46 -28.03
C GLU A 373 -3.67 3.20 -27.63
N LEU A 374 -4.15 2.43 -28.61
CA LEU A 374 -4.79 1.13 -28.33
C LEU A 374 -3.79 0.12 -27.74
N CYS A 375 -2.55 0.11 -28.23
CA CYS A 375 -1.49 -0.72 -27.68
C CYS A 375 -1.10 -0.28 -26.24
N LEU A 376 -1.06 1.02 -25.97
CA LEU A 376 -0.87 1.53 -24.61
C LEU A 376 -2.00 1.06 -23.68
N ALA A 377 -3.26 1.14 -24.11
CA ALA A 377 -4.40 0.67 -23.33
C ALA A 377 -4.42 -0.86 -23.11
N SER A 378 -3.88 -1.64 -24.06
CA SER A 378 -3.73 -3.08 -23.88
C SER A 378 -2.66 -3.42 -22.84
N TYR A 379 -1.57 -2.64 -22.73
CA TYR A 379 -0.58 -2.77 -21.65
C TYR A 379 -1.11 -2.33 -20.27
N GLU A 380 -1.92 -1.27 -20.22
CA GLU A 380 -2.67 -0.91 -19.01
C GLU A 380 -3.53 -2.09 -18.53
N THR A 381 -4.28 -2.70 -19.45
CA THR A 381 -5.12 -3.87 -19.17
C THR A 381 -4.28 -5.08 -18.73
N LEU A 382 -3.14 -5.31 -19.38
CA LEU A 382 -2.20 -6.37 -19.07
C LEU A 382 -1.68 -6.27 -17.62
N SER A 383 -1.49 -5.05 -17.11
CA SER A 383 -1.00 -4.85 -15.73
C SER A 383 -1.92 -5.48 -14.67
N PHE A 384 -3.24 -5.35 -14.83
CA PHE A 384 -4.22 -5.95 -13.91
C PHE A 384 -4.20 -7.48 -13.97
N VAL A 385 -4.07 -8.03 -15.18
CA VAL A 385 -4.00 -9.48 -15.44
C VAL A 385 -2.73 -10.07 -14.83
N LEU A 386 -1.57 -9.47 -15.09
CA LEU A 386 -0.29 -9.93 -14.57
C LEU A 386 -0.22 -9.82 -13.03
N LYS A 387 -0.77 -8.75 -12.45
CA LYS A 387 -0.86 -8.59 -10.99
C LYS A 387 -1.68 -9.71 -10.35
N THR A 388 -2.80 -10.08 -10.96
CA THR A 388 -3.67 -11.17 -10.49
C THR A 388 -3.00 -12.52 -10.64
N LEU A 389 -2.45 -12.80 -11.82
CA LEU A 389 -1.77 -14.07 -12.08
C LEU A 389 -0.55 -14.24 -11.19
N SER A 390 0.25 -13.21 -10.98
CA SER A 390 1.44 -13.29 -10.13
C SER A 390 1.09 -13.55 -8.67
N ALA A 391 0.04 -12.93 -8.12
CA ALA A 391 -0.43 -13.19 -6.76
C ALA A 391 -0.99 -14.61 -6.60
N ASN A 392 -1.65 -15.14 -7.63
CA ASN A 392 -2.39 -16.40 -7.60
C ASN A 392 -1.63 -17.58 -8.20
N PHE A 393 -0.46 -17.37 -8.80
CA PHE A 393 0.37 -18.42 -9.39
C PHE A 393 0.71 -19.50 -8.36
N ASP A 394 0.45 -20.76 -8.69
CA ASP A 394 0.75 -21.94 -7.88
C ASP A 394 1.37 -23.05 -8.75
N ALA A 395 1.76 -24.16 -8.12
CA ALA A 395 2.38 -25.28 -8.82
C ALA A 395 1.41 -26.02 -9.76
N SER A 396 0.11 -26.00 -9.45
CA SER A 396 -0.97 -26.59 -10.25
C SER A 396 -1.16 -25.85 -11.58
N ALA A 397 -1.26 -24.51 -11.52
CA ALA A 397 -1.35 -23.64 -12.68
C ALA A 397 -0.11 -23.76 -13.58
N PHE A 398 1.08 -23.93 -12.98
CA PHE A 398 2.30 -24.20 -13.73
C PHE A 398 2.26 -25.56 -14.44
N ALA A 399 1.81 -26.62 -13.76
CA ALA A 399 1.69 -27.95 -14.35
C ALA A 399 0.69 -27.97 -15.53
N SER A 400 -0.47 -27.33 -15.38
CA SER A 400 -1.47 -27.22 -16.46
C SER A 400 -0.97 -26.40 -17.65
N LEU A 401 -0.21 -25.32 -17.40
CA LEU A 401 0.43 -24.55 -18.47
C LEU A 401 1.40 -25.39 -19.30
N THR A 402 2.18 -26.25 -18.65
CA THR A 402 3.14 -27.11 -19.33
C THR A 402 2.50 -28.28 -20.07
N SER A 403 1.31 -28.74 -19.68
CA SER A 403 0.60 -29.82 -20.36
C SER A 403 -0.09 -29.36 -21.65
N ASP A 404 -0.69 -28.17 -21.65
CA ASP A 404 -1.59 -27.72 -22.72
C ASP A 404 -0.86 -27.00 -23.86
N ASN A 405 0.25 -26.33 -23.57
CA ASN A 405 0.96 -25.48 -24.53
C ASN A 405 2.15 -26.17 -25.23
N LYS A 406 2.09 -27.49 -25.43
CA LYS A 406 3.16 -28.25 -26.13
C LYS A 406 3.53 -27.68 -27.51
N LEU A 407 2.65 -26.87 -28.14
CA LEU A 407 2.89 -26.22 -29.43
C LEU A 407 3.58 -24.84 -29.34
N ALA A 408 3.43 -24.09 -28.24
CA ALA A 408 4.15 -22.82 -28.03
C ALA A 408 5.55 -23.03 -27.42
N PHE A 409 5.80 -24.22 -26.88
CA PHE A 409 7.01 -24.59 -26.11
C PHE A 409 8.04 -25.40 -26.89
N ALA A 410 8.16 -25.23 -28.21
CA ALA A 410 9.30 -25.73 -28.98
C ALA A 410 10.60 -24.93 -28.69
N CYS A 411 10.92 -24.68 -27.41
CA CYS A 411 12.24 -24.26 -26.99
C CYS A 411 12.91 -25.46 -26.33
N GLY A 412 13.88 -26.05 -27.04
CA GLY A 412 14.59 -27.25 -26.61
C GLY A 412 15.16 -27.16 -25.19
N ASN A 413 15.28 -28.34 -24.57
CA ASN A 413 15.97 -28.66 -23.32
C ASN A 413 16.62 -27.48 -22.58
N GLY A 414 15.93 -26.94 -21.56
CA GLY A 414 16.55 -26.13 -20.51
C GLY A 414 16.37 -24.61 -20.57
N LYS A 415 15.51 -24.05 -21.45
CA LYS A 415 15.24 -22.60 -21.47
C LYS A 415 14.21 -22.20 -20.41
N ALA A 416 14.47 -21.07 -19.73
CA ALA A 416 13.61 -20.52 -18.69
C ALA A 416 12.23 -20.10 -19.23
N PHE A 417 11.18 -20.44 -18.49
CA PHE A 417 9.77 -20.41 -18.93
C PHE A 417 9.28 -19.01 -19.34
N LEU A 418 9.68 -17.97 -18.61
CA LEU A 418 9.16 -16.61 -18.78
C LEU A 418 10.05 -15.73 -19.68
N ASP A 419 11.24 -16.19 -20.06
CA ASP A 419 12.19 -15.41 -20.88
C ASP A 419 11.56 -14.93 -22.18
N HIS A 420 10.85 -15.81 -22.89
CA HIS A 420 10.27 -15.47 -24.20
C HIS A 420 9.19 -14.38 -24.08
N ILE A 421 8.31 -14.50 -23.09
CA ILE A 421 7.25 -13.52 -22.83
C ILE A 421 7.87 -12.16 -22.51
N LEU A 422 8.89 -12.15 -21.65
CA LEU A 422 9.57 -10.93 -21.23
C LEU A 422 10.30 -10.24 -22.40
N VAL A 423 11.00 -11.02 -23.23
CA VAL A 423 11.69 -10.49 -24.43
C VAL A 423 10.68 -9.89 -25.41
N CYS A 424 9.61 -10.62 -25.75
CA CYS A 424 8.60 -10.11 -26.67
C CYS A 424 7.89 -8.87 -26.11
N PHE A 425 7.61 -8.83 -24.80
CA PHE A 425 7.03 -7.66 -24.14
C PHE A 425 7.95 -6.43 -24.26
N LEU A 426 9.22 -6.58 -23.90
CA LEU A 426 10.19 -5.47 -23.97
C LEU A 426 10.42 -5.01 -25.42
N ASN A 427 10.45 -5.93 -26.38
CA ASN A 427 10.55 -5.59 -27.80
C ASN A 427 9.32 -4.79 -28.27
N GLY A 428 8.10 -5.18 -27.87
CA GLY A 428 6.88 -4.43 -28.21
C GLY A 428 6.89 -2.99 -27.67
N ILE A 429 7.40 -2.79 -26.45
CA ILE A 429 7.60 -1.45 -25.87
C ILE A 429 8.63 -0.65 -26.68
N ASN A 430 9.77 -1.27 -27.02
CA ASN A 430 10.82 -0.62 -27.79
C ASN A 430 10.34 -0.25 -29.21
N ASP A 431 9.54 -1.09 -29.85
CA ASP A 431 8.95 -0.82 -31.16
C ASP A 431 7.99 0.38 -31.10
N LEU A 432 7.15 0.48 -30.05
CA LEU A 432 6.31 1.66 -29.81
C LEU A 432 7.12 2.94 -29.66
N LEU A 433 8.23 2.88 -28.93
CA LEU A 433 9.11 4.03 -28.72
C LEU A 433 9.84 4.42 -30.01
N ALA A 434 10.31 3.44 -30.78
CA ALA A 434 11.02 3.61 -32.05
C ALA A 434 10.12 4.19 -33.15
N ASN A 435 8.83 3.83 -33.16
CA ASN A 435 7.85 4.37 -34.11
C ASN A 435 7.71 5.90 -34.01
N GLY A 436 8.05 6.49 -32.86
CA GLY A 436 8.11 7.94 -32.68
C GLY A 436 6.76 8.66 -32.64
N VAL A 437 5.64 7.95 -32.81
CA VAL A 437 4.28 8.51 -32.92
C VAL A 437 3.76 9.04 -31.57
N LEU A 438 4.06 8.34 -30.47
CA LEU A 438 3.62 8.76 -29.13
C LEU A 438 4.31 10.06 -28.71
N THR A 439 3.52 10.99 -28.16
CA THR A 439 4.05 12.22 -27.55
C THR A 439 4.74 11.95 -26.22
N HIS A 440 5.53 12.92 -25.75
CA HIS A 440 6.30 12.80 -24.51
C HIS A 440 5.46 12.37 -23.30
N SER A 441 4.27 12.96 -23.08
CA SER A 441 3.40 12.59 -21.97
C SER A 441 2.87 11.15 -22.09
N ARG A 442 2.53 10.69 -23.29
CA ARG A 442 2.05 9.33 -23.53
C ARG A 442 3.17 8.29 -23.42
N ARG A 443 4.40 8.65 -23.81
CA ARG A 443 5.60 7.83 -23.53
C ARG A 443 5.83 7.66 -22.03
N ALA A 444 5.63 8.70 -21.23
CA ALA A 444 5.74 8.58 -19.77
C ALA A 444 4.73 7.58 -19.19
N ILE A 445 3.49 7.59 -19.70
CA ILE A 445 2.44 6.62 -19.31
C ILE A 445 2.80 5.20 -19.78
N LEU A 446 3.32 5.04 -21.00
CA LEU A 446 3.82 3.75 -21.49
C LEU A 446 4.92 3.20 -20.58
N MET A 447 5.86 4.04 -20.15
CA MET A 447 6.91 3.63 -19.22
C MET A 447 6.33 3.23 -17.86
N ASP A 448 5.31 3.93 -17.36
CA ASP A 448 4.62 3.53 -16.12
C ASP A 448 4.05 2.10 -16.22
N TRP A 449 3.34 1.80 -17.32
CA TRP A 449 2.81 0.45 -17.57
C TRP A 449 3.90 -0.59 -17.79
N LYS A 450 5.01 -0.23 -18.46
CA LYS A 450 6.19 -1.11 -18.59
C LYS A 450 6.64 -1.62 -17.21
N TRP A 451 6.84 -0.70 -16.28
CA TRP A 451 7.37 -1.04 -14.95
C TRP A 451 6.34 -1.76 -14.07
N ASN A 452 5.05 -1.42 -14.16
CA ASN A 452 3.98 -2.13 -13.44
C ASN A 452 3.85 -3.60 -13.89
N CYS A 453 3.95 -3.85 -15.20
CA CYS A 453 3.94 -5.20 -15.76
C CYS A 453 5.20 -5.99 -15.35
N LEU A 454 6.38 -5.34 -15.37
CA LEU A 454 7.63 -5.97 -14.95
C LEU A 454 7.62 -6.34 -13.47
N ASP A 455 7.16 -5.46 -12.59
CA ASP A 455 7.04 -5.74 -11.15
C ASP A 455 6.19 -7.00 -10.91
N SER A 456 5.04 -7.07 -11.58
CA SER A 456 4.13 -8.22 -11.50
C SER A 456 4.80 -9.52 -11.99
N VAL A 457 5.44 -9.48 -13.16
CA VAL A 457 6.13 -10.65 -13.75
C VAL A 457 7.30 -11.13 -12.89
N MET A 458 8.10 -10.19 -12.35
CA MET A 458 9.25 -10.50 -11.50
C MET A 458 8.85 -11.01 -10.12
N SER A 459 7.61 -10.77 -9.67
CA SER A 459 7.11 -11.26 -8.38
C SER A 459 6.68 -12.73 -8.42
N ILE A 460 6.43 -13.30 -9.62
CA ILE A 460 5.96 -14.69 -9.81
C ILE A 460 6.83 -15.71 -9.05
N PRO A 461 8.18 -15.72 -9.19
CA PRO A 461 9.00 -16.73 -8.53
C PRO A 461 8.90 -16.69 -7.00
N TYR A 462 8.79 -15.50 -6.42
CA TYR A 462 8.68 -15.33 -4.97
C TYR A 462 7.35 -15.83 -4.43
N ASN A 463 6.27 -15.60 -5.17
CA ASN A 463 4.94 -16.07 -4.78
C ASN A 463 4.83 -17.60 -4.87
N VAL A 464 5.50 -18.22 -5.84
CA VAL A 464 5.60 -19.70 -5.95
C VAL A 464 6.35 -20.28 -4.75
N VAL A 465 7.50 -19.70 -4.38
CA VAL A 465 8.30 -20.17 -3.23
C VAL A 465 7.54 -20.02 -1.91
N LYS A 466 6.87 -18.87 -1.69
CA LYS A 466 6.11 -18.58 -0.46
C LYS A 466 4.95 -19.57 -0.24
N LYS A 467 4.39 -20.15 -1.30
CA LYS A 467 3.27 -21.10 -1.25
C LYS A 467 3.72 -22.56 -1.07
N GLY A 468 5.00 -22.81 -0.80
CA GLY A 468 5.46 -24.09 -0.26
C GLY A 468 5.65 -25.22 -1.28
N SER A 469 5.88 -24.91 -2.57
CA SER A 469 6.36 -25.92 -3.52
C SER A 469 7.89 -25.94 -3.54
N PRO A 470 8.57 -26.95 -2.96
CA PRO A 470 10.03 -27.04 -2.93
C PRO A 470 10.60 -27.57 -4.26
N SER A 471 9.85 -27.57 -5.35
CA SER A 471 10.08 -28.50 -6.46
C SER A 471 9.84 -27.94 -7.86
N SER A 472 10.31 -26.73 -8.18
CA SER A 472 10.67 -26.42 -9.58
C SER A 472 12.18 -26.25 -9.69
N ARG A 473 12.87 -27.35 -10.04
CA ARG A 473 14.30 -27.35 -10.42
C ARG A 473 14.61 -26.52 -11.67
N CYS A 474 13.59 -25.97 -12.34
CA CYS A 474 13.76 -25.08 -13.48
C CYS A 474 13.71 -23.61 -13.04
N PRO A 475 14.72 -22.81 -13.38
CA PRO A 475 14.64 -21.38 -13.20
C PRO A 475 13.55 -20.80 -14.11
N LEU A 476 12.65 -19.97 -13.55
CA LEU A 476 11.61 -19.28 -14.32
C LEU A 476 12.19 -18.21 -15.25
N PHE A 477 13.35 -17.65 -14.89
CA PHE A 477 14.12 -16.68 -15.65
C PHE A 477 15.57 -17.12 -15.80
N SER A 478 16.19 -16.84 -16.94
CA SER A 478 17.65 -16.99 -17.09
C SER A 478 18.43 -15.86 -16.43
N ASP A 479 19.67 -16.13 -16.00
CA ASP A 479 20.59 -15.09 -15.52
C ASP A 479 20.81 -13.98 -16.57
N SER A 480 20.80 -14.33 -17.86
CA SER A 480 20.95 -13.36 -18.94
C SER A 480 19.80 -12.36 -18.98
N ILE A 481 18.54 -12.80 -18.89
CA ILE A 481 17.39 -11.89 -18.96
C ILE A 481 17.29 -11.01 -17.70
N LEU A 482 17.66 -11.55 -16.53
CA LEU A 482 17.71 -10.79 -15.29
C LEU A 482 18.74 -9.66 -15.35
N ARG A 483 19.91 -9.91 -15.98
CA ARG A 483 20.96 -8.89 -16.15
C ARG A 483 20.58 -7.81 -17.15
N THR A 484 19.99 -8.18 -18.29
CA THR A 484 19.52 -7.19 -19.27
C THR A 484 18.42 -6.32 -18.67
N THR A 485 17.52 -6.91 -17.90
CA THR A 485 16.47 -6.16 -17.19
C THR A 485 17.06 -5.27 -16.09
N LEU A 486 18.07 -5.73 -15.36
CA LEU A 486 18.78 -4.91 -14.37
C LEU A 486 19.44 -3.69 -15.02
N ALA A 487 20.11 -3.88 -16.16
CA ALA A 487 20.74 -2.77 -16.90
C ALA A 487 19.69 -1.74 -17.36
N ASP A 488 18.57 -2.21 -17.93
CA ASP A 488 17.44 -1.36 -18.36
C ASP A 488 16.85 -0.56 -17.18
N ILE A 489 16.73 -1.16 -15.99
CA ILE A 489 16.34 -0.44 -14.78
C ILE A 489 17.37 0.64 -14.43
N ILE A 490 18.67 0.30 -14.35
CA ILE A 490 19.73 1.23 -13.96
C ILE A 490 19.78 2.45 -14.89
N GLU A 491 19.63 2.23 -16.20
CA GLU A 491 19.58 3.30 -17.21
C GLU A 491 18.32 4.16 -17.08
N SER A 492 17.20 3.56 -16.68
CA SER A 492 15.91 4.25 -16.58
C SER A 492 15.68 4.97 -15.25
N LEU A 493 16.41 4.62 -14.18
CA LEU A 493 16.17 5.14 -12.81
C LEU A 493 16.28 6.67 -12.74
N GLU A 494 17.26 7.27 -13.42
CA GLU A 494 17.47 8.72 -13.38
C GLU A 494 16.28 9.48 -14.00
N ALA A 495 15.76 8.95 -15.11
CA ALA A 495 14.67 9.55 -15.88
C ALA A 495 13.26 9.07 -15.46
N ALA A 496 13.15 8.26 -14.40
CA ALA A 496 11.87 7.66 -13.98
C ALA A 496 10.81 8.73 -13.67
N GLY A 497 9.58 8.52 -14.16
CA GLY A 497 8.42 9.32 -13.75
C GLY A 497 7.99 9.00 -12.33
N GLU A 498 7.27 9.91 -11.65
CA GLU A 498 6.87 9.73 -10.23
C GLU A 498 6.07 8.44 -9.99
N ASN A 499 5.16 8.10 -10.90
CA ASN A 499 4.31 6.91 -10.78
C ASN A 499 5.11 5.60 -10.97
N SER A 500 6.13 5.61 -11.83
CA SER A 500 6.87 4.40 -12.16
C SER A 500 7.97 4.05 -11.15
N VAL A 501 8.38 5.01 -10.31
CA VAL A 501 9.47 4.83 -9.34
C VAL A 501 9.27 3.59 -8.48
N LEU A 502 8.08 3.43 -7.92
CA LEU A 502 7.81 2.37 -6.96
C LEU A 502 7.96 0.99 -7.60
N SER A 503 7.34 0.79 -8.76
CA SER A 503 7.38 -0.48 -9.50
C SER A 503 8.78 -0.80 -10.02
N MET A 504 9.57 0.20 -10.40
CA MET A 504 10.98 0.04 -10.75
C MET A 504 11.82 -0.44 -9.55
N LEU A 505 11.65 0.18 -8.38
CA LEU A 505 12.40 -0.17 -7.17
C LEU A 505 11.99 -1.55 -6.64
N ARG A 506 10.71 -1.92 -6.73
CA ARG A 506 10.23 -3.27 -6.43
C ARG A 506 10.84 -4.30 -7.38
N SER A 507 10.81 -4.03 -8.68
CA SER A 507 11.44 -4.89 -9.70
C SER A 507 12.93 -5.07 -9.45
N LEU A 508 13.64 -3.99 -9.10
CA LEU A 508 15.06 -4.04 -8.73
C LEU A 508 15.29 -4.95 -7.52
N ARG A 509 14.52 -4.80 -6.45
CA ARG A 509 14.59 -5.65 -5.25
C ARG A 509 14.41 -7.13 -5.61
N LEU A 510 13.41 -7.44 -6.42
CA LEU A 510 13.12 -8.81 -6.86
C LEU A 510 14.25 -9.38 -7.74
N ILE A 511 14.77 -8.61 -8.70
CA ILE A 511 15.87 -9.06 -9.56
C ILE A 511 17.15 -9.33 -8.75
N LEU A 512 17.49 -8.45 -7.80
CA LEU A 512 18.66 -8.64 -6.93
C LEU A 512 18.54 -9.89 -6.07
N GLY A 513 17.35 -10.17 -5.52
CA GLY A 513 17.13 -11.39 -4.76
C GLY A 513 17.19 -12.65 -5.63
N LEU A 514 16.68 -12.62 -6.87
CA LEU A 514 16.77 -13.75 -7.80
C LEU A 514 18.22 -14.05 -8.18
N LEU A 515 18.99 -13.03 -8.58
CA LEU A 515 20.41 -13.14 -8.93
C LEU A 515 21.29 -13.63 -7.77
N CYS A 516 20.86 -13.42 -6.51
CA CYS A 516 21.61 -13.87 -5.34
C CYS A 516 21.14 -15.21 -4.78
N SER A 517 19.88 -15.59 -4.96
CA SER A 517 19.30 -16.87 -4.48
C SER A 517 19.90 -18.11 -5.16
N THR A 518 20.35 -17.98 -6.41
CA THR A 518 21.06 -19.03 -7.17
C THR A 518 22.40 -19.45 -6.56
N LYS A 519 22.87 -18.76 -5.50
CA LYS A 519 24.13 -19.05 -4.80
C LYS A 519 24.04 -20.12 -3.72
N VAL A 520 22.85 -20.50 -3.24
CA VAL A 520 22.73 -21.38 -2.05
C VAL A 520 22.97 -22.88 -2.36
N GLY A 521 23.02 -23.28 -3.64
CA GLY A 521 23.13 -24.69 -4.04
C GLY A 521 24.43 -25.13 -4.73
N SER A 522 25.38 -24.24 -5.00
CA SER A 522 26.59 -24.59 -5.77
C SER A 522 27.84 -24.01 -5.13
N VAL A 523 28.53 -24.84 -4.36
CA VAL A 523 29.97 -24.67 -4.08
C VAL A 523 30.66 -24.85 -5.43
N LEU A 524 31.25 -23.78 -5.96
CA LEU A 524 31.90 -23.62 -7.29
C LEU A 524 31.03 -22.95 -8.37
N SER A 525 30.77 -21.66 -8.21
CA SER A 525 31.09 -20.71 -9.30
C SER A 525 31.44 -19.35 -8.70
N SER A 526 32.62 -18.86 -9.05
CA SER A 526 33.03 -17.49 -8.78
C SER A 526 32.01 -16.52 -9.39
N SER A 527 31.74 -15.45 -8.64
CA SER A 527 30.89 -14.33 -9.00
C SER A 527 31.13 -13.82 -10.43
N HIS A 528 30.12 -13.92 -11.28
CA HIS A 528 30.00 -13.06 -12.46
C HIS A 528 28.72 -12.20 -12.46
N GLY A 529 27.91 -12.21 -11.39
CA GLY A 529 26.59 -11.56 -11.28
C GLY A 529 26.58 -10.03 -11.15
N LEU A 530 26.93 -9.56 -9.96
CA LEU A 530 26.92 -8.17 -9.54
C LEU A 530 28.35 -7.81 -9.16
N ASN A 531 29.07 -7.14 -10.05
CA ASN A 531 30.38 -6.60 -9.71
C ASN A 531 30.22 -5.22 -9.03
N THR A 532 31.27 -4.77 -8.37
CA THR A 532 31.31 -3.44 -7.72
C THR A 532 30.97 -2.31 -8.70
N GLN A 533 31.33 -2.44 -9.98
CA GLN A 533 31.04 -1.47 -11.03
C GLN A 533 29.54 -1.30 -11.31
N VAL A 534 28.80 -2.40 -11.50
CA VAL A 534 27.34 -2.36 -11.71
C VAL A 534 26.64 -1.81 -10.47
N MET A 535 27.11 -2.18 -9.27
CA MET A 535 26.59 -1.62 -8.02
C MET A 535 26.85 -0.11 -7.89
N PHE A 536 27.99 0.39 -8.37
CA PHE A 536 28.25 1.83 -8.42
C PHE A 536 27.31 2.57 -9.36
N GLN A 537 27.04 2.02 -10.55
CA GLN A 537 26.08 2.60 -11.48
C GLN A 537 24.69 2.64 -10.85
N LEU A 538 24.25 1.53 -10.26
CA LEU A 538 22.97 1.45 -9.56
C LEU A 538 22.85 2.50 -8.46
N VAL A 539 23.82 2.55 -7.55
CA VAL A 539 23.83 3.47 -6.42
C VAL A 539 23.82 4.94 -6.86
N ARG A 540 24.52 5.28 -7.95
CA ARG A 540 24.54 6.64 -8.50
C ARG A 540 23.19 7.02 -9.11
N SER A 541 22.63 6.15 -9.97
CA SER A 541 21.31 6.38 -10.58
C SER A 541 20.21 6.49 -9.51
N ALA A 542 20.26 5.60 -8.52
CA ALA A 542 19.34 5.57 -7.38
C ALA A 542 19.48 6.83 -6.49
N TRP A 543 20.69 7.35 -6.33
CA TRP A 543 20.92 8.59 -5.60
C TRP A 543 20.37 9.82 -6.33
N ILE A 544 20.58 9.91 -7.64
CA ILE A 544 20.01 10.98 -8.49
C ILE A 544 18.48 10.95 -8.42
N LEU A 545 17.89 9.75 -8.51
CA LEU A 545 16.45 9.54 -8.30
C LEU A 545 16.01 10.10 -6.93
N HIS A 546 16.68 9.71 -5.84
CA HIS A 546 16.36 10.15 -4.47
C HIS A 546 16.44 11.66 -4.27
N GLN A 547 17.40 12.32 -4.93
CA GLN A 547 17.59 13.77 -4.80
C GLN A 547 16.40 14.58 -5.33
N SER A 548 15.58 14.03 -6.24
CA SER A 548 14.41 14.73 -6.76
C SER A 548 13.26 14.83 -5.74
N CYS A 549 12.80 16.05 -5.45
CA CYS A 549 11.89 16.34 -4.33
C CYS A 549 10.55 15.60 -4.41
N ASN A 550 9.92 15.54 -5.59
CA ASN A 550 8.60 14.91 -5.74
C ASN A 550 8.62 13.39 -5.52
N LYS A 551 9.80 12.76 -5.68
CA LYS A 551 9.99 11.31 -5.52
C LYS A 551 10.34 10.91 -4.08
N ARG A 552 10.39 11.86 -3.13
CA ARG A 552 10.69 11.64 -1.69
C ARG A 552 9.44 11.30 -0.84
N ARG A 553 8.50 10.59 -1.43
CA ARG A 553 7.35 10.00 -0.72
C ARG A 553 7.80 8.81 0.13
N VAL A 554 7.01 8.42 1.14
CA VAL A 554 7.36 7.34 2.09
C VAL A 554 7.56 6.01 1.36
N ALA A 555 6.65 5.64 0.46
CA ALA A 555 6.74 4.39 -0.32
C ALA A 555 8.02 4.30 -1.17
N PRO A 556 8.33 5.27 -2.07
CA PRO A 556 9.57 5.28 -2.83
C PRO A 556 10.85 5.22 -1.99
N ILE A 557 10.93 5.96 -0.88
CA ILE A 557 12.12 5.91 -0.02
C ILE A 557 12.26 4.53 0.62
N ALA A 558 11.18 3.95 1.14
CA ALA A 558 11.22 2.62 1.73
C ALA A 558 11.60 1.55 0.69
N ALA A 559 11.00 1.60 -0.50
CA ALA A 559 11.36 0.72 -1.61
C ALA A 559 12.83 0.88 -2.01
N LEU A 560 13.33 2.11 -2.13
CA LEU A 560 14.72 2.43 -2.48
C LEU A 560 15.70 1.81 -1.49
N LEU A 561 15.45 1.98 -0.19
CA LEU A 561 16.30 1.42 0.85
C LEU A 561 16.30 -0.10 0.79
N SER A 562 15.12 -0.73 0.70
CA SER A 562 15.03 -2.19 0.62
C SER A 562 15.64 -2.79 -0.67
N ALA A 563 15.65 -2.02 -1.77
CA ALA A 563 16.19 -2.45 -3.05
C ALA A 563 17.71 -2.25 -3.15
N VAL A 564 18.22 -1.05 -2.86
CA VAL A 564 19.66 -0.75 -2.96
C VAL A 564 20.44 -1.39 -1.82
N LEU A 565 19.89 -1.36 -0.60
CA LEU A 565 20.45 -2.01 0.58
C LEU A 565 19.80 -3.38 0.78
N HIS A 566 19.79 -4.18 -0.29
CA HIS A 566 19.24 -5.52 -0.24
C HIS A 566 20.11 -6.45 0.63
N GLU A 567 19.48 -7.27 1.47
CA GLU A 567 20.16 -8.14 2.44
C GLU A 567 21.22 -9.05 1.78
N SER A 568 20.92 -9.58 0.59
CA SER A 568 21.81 -10.51 -0.13
C SER A 568 23.07 -9.86 -0.70
N VAL A 569 23.10 -8.53 -0.81
CA VAL A 569 24.25 -7.76 -1.29
C VAL A 569 25.00 -7.12 -0.11
N PHE A 570 24.27 -6.74 0.94
CA PHE A 570 24.82 -6.05 2.10
C PHE A 570 25.88 -6.86 2.88
N GLY A 571 25.85 -8.20 2.81
CA GLY A 571 26.87 -9.03 3.44
C GLY A 571 28.25 -8.99 2.76
N ASP A 572 28.35 -8.49 1.53
CA ASP A 572 29.59 -8.43 0.76
C ASP A 572 30.49 -7.28 1.23
N LEU A 573 31.62 -7.63 1.86
CA LEU A 573 32.55 -6.65 2.43
C LEU A 573 33.17 -5.72 1.38
N THR A 574 33.33 -6.18 0.13
CA THR A 574 33.89 -5.36 -0.96
C THR A 574 32.99 -4.16 -1.29
N MET A 575 31.70 -4.25 -0.96
CA MET A 575 30.74 -3.16 -1.15
C MET A 575 30.93 -2.03 -0.13
N HIS A 576 31.74 -2.25 0.91
CA HIS A 576 31.93 -1.36 2.05
C HIS A 576 33.37 -0.93 2.30
N GLU A 577 34.34 -1.59 1.66
CA GLU A 577 35.76 -1.32 1.83
C GLU A 577 36.12 0.13 1.48
N MET A 578 37.13 0.66 2.18
CA MET A 578 37.69 1.99 1.94
C MET A 578 39.17 1.85 1.59
N ASN A 579 39.52 2.17 0.35
CA ASN A 579 40.89 2.18 -0.15
C ASN A 579 41.35 3.63 -0.30
N GLY A 580 41.76 4.24 0.81
CA GLY A 580 42.06 5.68 0.86
C GLY A 580 40.78 6.51 0.68
N ASP A 581 40.72 7.32 -0.38
CA ASP A 581 39.56 8.14 -0.72
C ASP A 581 38.48 7.37 -1.52
N GLU A 582 38.82 6.17 -2.04
CA GLU A 582 37.88 5.33 -2.76
C GLU A 582 37.01 4.53 -1.79
N LYS A 583 35.71 4.77 -1.82
CA LYS A 583 34.72 4.14 -0.95
C LYS A 583 33.93 3.11 -1.73
N GLY A 584 33.69 1.93 -1.17
CA GLY A 584 32.79 0.95 -1.76
C GLY A 584 31.39 1.53 -2.06
N PRO A 585 30.65 0.97 -3.03
CA PRO A 585 29.39 1.53 -3.50
C PRO A 585 28.35 1.72 -2.39
N LEU A 586 28.19 0.76 -1.48
CA LEU A 586 27.23 0.86 -0.38
C LEU A 586 27.73 1.81 0.72
N LYS A 587 29.04 1.87 0.96
CA LYS A 587 29.63 2.85 1.89
C LYS A 587 29.38 4.28 1.40
N TRP A 588 29.61 4.55 0.12
CA TRP A 588 29.31 5.85 -0.49
C TRP A 588 27.81 6.17 -0.41
N PHE A 589 26.93 5.22 -0.68
CA PHE A 589 25.48 5.46 -0.62
C PHE A 589 25.01 5.80 0.80
N ILE A 590 25.45 5.04 1.81
CA ILE A 590 25.01 5.20 3.20
C ILE A 590 25.49 6.52 3.78
N GLU A 591 26.73 6.93 3.49
CA GLU A 591 27.22 8.26 3.91
C GLU A 591 26.34 9.38 3.38
N ASN A 592 26.08 9.39 2.06
CA ASN A 592 25.21 10.38 1.44
C ASN A 592 23.78 10.34 2.00
N LEU A 593 23.24 9.13 2.24
CA LEU A 593 21.91 8.93 2.81
C LEU A 593 21.80 9.50 4.23
N ILE A 594 22.80 9.28 5.08
CA ILE A 594 22.83 9.81 6.45
C ILE A 594 22.99 11.33 6.44
N ASP A 595 23.85 11.86 5.57
CA ASP A 595 24.03 13.31 5.39
C ASP A 595 22.74 14.00 4.95
N GLU A 596 21.99 13.40 4.02
CA GLU A 596 20.68 13.93 3.61
C GLU A 596 19.61 13.72 4.70
N GLY A 597 19.69 12.64 5.47
CA GLY A 597 18.82 12.41 6.62
C GLY A 597 18.98 13.47 7.72
N ILE A 598 20.12 14.15 7.82
CA ILE A 598 20.27 15.31 8.71
C ILE A 598 19.27 16.43 8.34
N LYS A 599 18.97 16.59 7.05
CA LYS A 599 18.02 17.58 6.52
C LYS A 599 16.59 17.05 6.42
N SER A 600 16.42 15.75 6.25
CA SER A 600 15.14 15.09 6.02
C SER A 600 14.82 14.11 7.16
N PRO A 601 13.93 14.47 8.10
CA PRO A 601 13.48 13.58 9.17
C PRO A 601 12.90 12.27 8.62
N ARG A 602 12.12 12.37 7.53
CA ARG A 602 11.57 11.24 6.77
C ARG A 602 12.64 10.22 6.36
N THR A 603 13.69 10.71 5.71
CA THR A 603 14.79 9.87 5.19
C THR A 603 15.55 9.24 6.35
N MET A 604 15.92 10.03 7.37
CA MET A 604 16.61 9.50 8.56
C MET A 604 15.77 8.45 9.28
N ARG A 605 14.44 8.61 9.32
CA ARG A 605 13.52 7.65 9.94
C ARG A 605 13.59 6.30 9.26
N LEU A 606 13.31 6.26 7.97
CA LEU A 606 13.32 5.02 7.20
C LEU A 606 14.72 4.39 7.13
N ALA A 607 15.78 5.21 6.99
CA ALA A 607 17.16 4.73 6.98
C ALA A 607 17.54 4.09 8.31
N ALA A 608 17.18 4.68 9.45
CA ALA A 608 17.48 4.13 10.76
C ALA A 608 16.84 2.76 10.98
N MET A 609 15.58 2.59 10.58
CA MET A 609 14.88 1.32 10.68
C MET A 609 15.58 0.21 9.88
N HIS A 610 15.90 0.50 8.62
CA HIS A 610 16.49 -0.50 7.73
C HIS A 610 17.93 -0.85 8.08
N LEU A 611 18.78 0.17 8.26
CA LEU A 611 20.22 -0.01 8.48
C LEU A 611 20.51 -0.73 9.80
N THR A 612 19.76 -0.44 10.86
CA THR A 612 19.96 -1.12 12.14
C THR A 612 19.58 -2.60 12.07
N GLY A 613 18.55 -2.96 11.30
CA GLY A 613 18.23 -4.36 10.99
C GLY A 613 19.36 -5.05 10.19
N LEU A 614 19.86 -4.40 9.14
CA LEU A 614 20.94 -4.95 8.31
C LEU A 614 22.26 -5.10 9.06
N TRP A 615 22.64 -4.14 9.90
CA TRP A 615 23.84 -4.23 10.72
C TRP A 615 23.74 -5.29 11.82
N LEU A 616 22.53 -5.57 12.31
CA LEU A 616 22.29 -6.68 13.21
C LEU A 616 22.45 -8.04 12.50
N LEU A 617 22.00 -8.13 11.24
CA LEU A 617 22.16 -9.33 10.40
C LEU A 617 23.62 -9.55 9.96
N HIS A 618 24.36 -8.47 9.67
CA HIS A 618 25.74 -8.53 9.16
C HIS A 618 26.73 -7.72 10.01
N PRO A 619 27.05 -8.15 11.25
CA PRO A 619 27.88 -7.37 12.18
C PRO A 619 29.30 -7.06 11.68
N ARG A 620 29.82 -7.84 10.72
CA ARG A 620 31.16 -7.61 10.11
C ARG A 620 31.27 -6.28 9.37
N THR A 621 30.15 -5.75 8.90
CA THR A 621 30.09 -4.48 8.16
C THR A 621 30.20 -3.26 9.07
N LEU A 622 29.84 -3.39 10.36
CA LEU A 622 29.78 -2.29 11.33
C LEU A 622 31.09 -1.51 11.48
N LYS A 623 32.25 -2.16 11.29
CA LYS A 623 33.57 -1.51 11.38
C LYS A 623 33.72 -0.33 10.42
N TYR A 624 32.97 -0.32 9.31
CA TYR A 624 33.00 0.76 8.32
C TYR A 624 32.08 1.95 8.69
N TYR A 625 31.18 1.80 9.67
CA TYR A 625 30.08 2.73 9.91
C TYR A 625 30.07 3.41 11.29
N VAL A 626 31.20 3.41 12.01
CA VAL A 626 31.27 3.97 13.38
C VAL A 626 30.91 5.47 13.39
N LYS A 627 31.29 6.23 12.36
CA LYS A 627 30.97 7.66 12.25
C LYS A 627 29.48 7.90 12.01
N GLU A 628 28.86 7.10 11.17
CA GLU A 628 27.45 7.16 10.81
C GLU A 628 26.58 6.74 12.00
N LEU A 629 26.97 5.69 12.71
CA LEU A 629 26.33 5.27 13.96
C LEU A 629 26.38 6.40 15.00
N LYS A 630 27.50 7.13 15.09
CA LYS A 630 27.59 8.32 15.95
C LYS A 630 26.58 9.37 15.51
N LEU A 631 26.55 9.74 14.23
CA LEU A 631 25.61 10.74 13.71
C LEU A 631 24.15 10.38 14.00
N MET A 632 23.77 9.12 13.77
CA MET A 632 22.43 8.60 14.08
C MET A 632 22.12 8.64 15.58
N SER A 633 23.08 8.25 16.43
CA SER A 633 22.91 8.29 17.89
C SER A 633 22.75 9.71 18.45
N LEU A 634 23.31 10.71 17.76
CA LEU A 634 23.22 12.13 18.15
C LEU A 634 22.09 12.86 17.41
N TYR A 635 21.43 12.21 16.44
CA TYR A 635 20.41 12.83 15.61
C TYR A 635 19.22 13.33 16.43
N GLY A 636 18.91 14.62 16.35
CA GLY A 636 17.73 15.20 16.99
C GLY A 636 17.14 16.28 16.10
N SER A 637 16.04 15.95 15.43
CA SER A 637 15.41 16.86 14.47
C SER A 637 14.85 18.13 15.14
N VAL A 638 14.80 19.23 14.38
CA VAL A 638 14.05 20.44 14.75
C VAL A 638 12.60 20.40 14.31
N ALA A 639 12.32 19.71 13.21
CA ALA A 639 11.00 19.58 12.60
C ALA A 639 10.55 18.12 12.60
N PHE A 640 9.29 17.88 12.95
CA PHE A 640 8.64 16.59 12.80
C PHE A 640 8.07 16.48 11.38
N ASP A 641 8.04 15.27 10.81
CA ASP A 641 7.39 15.02 9.53
C ASP A 641 5.90 14.73 9.78
N GLU A 642 5.10 15.79 9.81
CA GLU A 642 3.65 15.74 10.08
C GLU A 642 2.88 14.90 9.06
N ASP A 643 3.40 14.81 7.83
CA ASP A 643 2.72 14.11 6.73
C ASP A 643 3.09 12.62 6.64
N PHE A 644 4.11 12.16 7.35
CA PHE A 644 4.56 10.76 7.31
C PHE A 644 3.43 9.79 7.67
N GLU A 645 2.70 10.14 8.73
CA GLU A 645 1.73 9.26 9.38
C GLU A 645 0.40 9.29 8.65
N SER A 646 0.01 10.44 8.09
CA SER A 646 -1.12 10.52 7.16
C SER A 646 -0.84 9.72 5.89
N GLU A 647 0.38 9.79 5.34
CA GLU A 647 0.76 9.04 4.15
C GLU A 647 0.68 7.52 4.41
N LEU A 648 1.13 7.05 5.59
CA LEU A 648 1.01 5.64 5.98
C LEU A 648 -0.44 5.16 6.17
N CYS A 649 -1.32 6.03 6.67
CA CYS A 649 -2.73 5.69 6.88
C CYS A 649 -3.54 5.64 5.59
N GLU A 650 -3.22 6.52 4.63
CA GLU A 650 -4.00 6.67 3.39
C GLU A 650 -3.43 5.87 2.23
N ASN A 651 -2.12 5.63 2.20
CA ASN A 651 -1.45 4.94 1.12
C ASN A 651 -1.07 3.49 1.50
N GLN A 652 -1.78 2.54 0.90
CA GLN A 652 -1.52 1.11 1.09
C GLN A 652 -0.12 0.69 0.61
N ASP A 653 0.42 1.32 -0.42
CA ASP A 653 1.79 1.06 -0.87
C ASP A 653 2.82 1.53 0.17
N ALA A 654 2.61 2.70 0.78
CA ALA A 654 3.47 3.20 1.85
C ALA A 654 3.46 2.25 3.06
N LYS A 655 2.27 1.81 3.46
CA LYS A 655 2.11 0.81 4.53
C LYS A 655 2.81 -0.51 4.19
N THR A 656 2.66 -0.99 2.96
CA THR A 656 3.25 -2.25 2.50
C THR A 656 4.78 -2.16 2.46
N GLU A 657 5.35 -1.12 1.85
CA GLU A 657 6.79 -0.95 1.75
C GLU A 657 7.45 -0.68 3.10
N VAL A 658 6.83 0.12 3.97
CA VAL A 658 7.34 0.32 5.33
C VAL A 658 7.23 -0.97 6.14
N SER A 659 6.16 -1.76 5.99
CA SER A 659 6.07 -3.05 6.65
C SER A 659 7.13 -4.04 6.18
N HIS A 660 7.48 -4.03 4.88
CA HIS A 660 8.56 -4.84 4.34
C HIS A 660 9.91 -4.36 4.86
N LEU A 661 10.16 -3.06 4.90
CA LEU A 661 11.37 -2.46 5.45
C LEU A 661 11.51 -2.75 6.95
N ALA A 662 10.39 -2.88 7.66
CA ALA A 662 10.31 -3.17 9.08
C ALA A 662 10.40 -4.66 9.43
N GLN A 663 10.59 -5.56 8.45
CA GLN A 663 10.88 -6.99 8.68
C GLN A 663 12.33 -7.15 9.16
N SER A 664 12.65 -6.58 10.31
CA SER A 664 13.92 -6.81 10.97
C SER A 664 13.90 -8.18 11.68
N PRO A 665 15.07 -8.81 11.89
CA PRO A 665 15.14 -10.06 12.65
C PRO A 665 14.67 -9.92 14.11
N ASP A 666 14.53 -8.68 14.61
CA ASP A 666 14.10 -8.41 15.98
C ASP A 666 12.84 -7.52 16.04
N PRO A 667 11.73 -8.00 16.62
CA PRO A 667 10.49 -7.23 16.70
C PRO A 667 10.62 -5.96 17.56
N GLU A 668 11.59 -5.89 18.49
CA GLU A 668 11.82 -4.71 19.34
C GLU A 668 12.30 -3.51 18.51
N LEU A 669 13.12 -3.73 17.47
CA LEU A 669 13.56 -2.67 16.57
C LEU A 669 12.38 -2.02 15.83
N THR A 670 11.42 -2.85 15.43
CA THR A 670 10.21 -2.43 14.72
C THR A 670 9.19 -1.74 15.63
N GLU A 671 9.00 -2.25 16.86
CA GLU A 671 8.10 -1.64 17.83
C GLU A 671 8.59 -0.26 18.29
N VAL A 672 9.88 -0.15 18.56
CA VAL A 672 10.52 1.10 18.97
C VAL A 672 10.38 2.16 17.88
N PHE A 673 10.54 1.77 16.61
CA PHE A 673 10.39 2.68 15.47
C PHE A 673 9.00 3.32 15.36
N ILE A 674 7.94 2.58 15.71
CA ILE A 674 6.54 3.03 15.57
C ILE A 674 6.18 4.06 16.65
N ASN A 675 6.76 3.94 17.85
CA ASN A 675 6.24 4.60 19.05
C ASN A 675 7.05 5.82 19.52
N THR A 676 8.08 6.26 18.79
CA THR A 676 8.98 7.32 19.28
C THR A 676 9.41 8.34 18.23
N GLU A 677 9.43 9.61 18.63
CA GLU A 677 10.02 10.72 17.88
C GLU A 677 11.56 10.63 17.83
N MET A 678 12.18 9.88 18.75
CA MET A 678 13.63 9.68 18.84
C MET A 678 14.09 8.43 18.09
N TYR A 679 13.37 8.05 17.02
CA TYR A 679 13.50 6.79 16.30
C TYR A 679 14.96 6.42 16.01
N SER A 680 15.75 7.34 15.45
CA SER A 680 17.13 7.06 15.02
C SER A 680 18.03 6.67 16.20
N ARG A 681 17.90 7.37 17.34
CA ARG A 681 18.72 7.12 18.52
C ARG A 681 18.37 5.82 19.21
N ILE A 682 17.08 5.55 19.33
CA ILE A 682 16.62 4.36 20.03
C ILE A 682 16.89 3.12 19.17
N SER A 683 16.77 3.20 17.84
CA SER A 683 17.20 2.13 16.93
C SER A 683 18.69 1.77 17.11
N VAL A 684 19.59 2.76 17.22
CA VAL A 684 21.02 2.48 17.49
C VAL A 684 21.23 1.87 18.89
N ALA A 685 20.51 2.35 19.91
CA ALA A 685 20.60 1.80 21.26
C ALA A 685 20.13 0.34 21.32
N VAL A 686 19.00 0.02 20.67
CA VAL A 686 18.47 -1.33 20.57
C VAL A 686 19.44 -2.23 19.80
N LEU A 687 20.00 -1.76 18.68
CA LEU A 687 21.04 -2.49 17.93
C LEU A 687 22.18 -2.94 18.86
N PHE A 688 22.79 -2.03 19.60
CA PHE A 688 23.90 -2.38 20.50
C PHE A 688 23.46 -3.25 21.68
N ASN A 689 22.23 -3.09 22.19
CA ASN A 689 21.67 -3.99 23.20
C ASN A 689 21.52 -5.43 22.66
N LYS A 690 21.08 -5.59 21.41
CA LYS A 690 20.97 -6.91 20.76
C LYS A 690 22.32 -7.51 20.43
N LEU A 691 23.27 -6.72 19.91
CA LEU A 691 24.65 -7.17 19.69
C LEU A 691 25.32 -7.63 21.01
N ALA A 692 25.06 -6.93 22.12
CA ALA A 692 25.55 -7.35 23.43
C ALA A 692 24.94 -8.68 23.90
N ASN A 693 23.64 -8.88 23.68
CA ASN A 693 22.98 -10.16 23.97
C ASN A 693 23.56 -11.31 23.13
N LEU A 694 23.87 -11.06 21.85
CA LEU A 694 24.54 -12.05 20.99
C LEU A 694 25.90 -12.47 21.57
N VAL A 695 26.69 -11.50 22.03
CA VAL A 695 28.01 -11.76 22.66
C VAL A 695 27.86 -12.55 23.98
N ASN A 696 26.84 -12.26 24.78
CA ASN A 696 26.62 -12.90 26.08
C ASN A 696 26.02 -14.32 25.98
N GLY A 697 25.21 -14.59 24.95
CA GLY A 697 24.51 -15.87 24.77
C GLY A 697 25.34 -17.00 24.16
N SER A 698 26.46 -16.70 23.49
CA SER A 698 27.27 -17.68 22.76
C SER A 698 28.63 -17.95 23.41
N ARG A 699 28.63 -18.61 24.58
CA ARG A 699 29.88 -19.02 25.24
C ARG A 699 30.60 -20.19 24.56
N ASN A 700 29.98 -20.87 23.58
CA ASN A 700 30.47 -22.17 23.07
C ASN A 700 30.85 -22.22 21.57
N GLN A 701 30.65 -21.17 20.77
CA GLN A 701 31.12 -21.12 19.38
C GLN A 701 31.64 -19.71 19.01
N VAL A 702 32.92 -19.62 18.63
CA VAL A 702 33.55 -18.38 18.16
C VAL A 702 33.21 -18.16 16.69
N ASN A 703 32.02 -17.62 16.42
CA ASN A 703 31.68 -17.07 15.10
C ASN A 703 32.39 -15.71 14.91
N GLY A 704 32.87 -15.43 13.70
CA GLY A 704 33.51 -14.17 13.33
C GLY A 704 32.61 -12.94 13.55
N ASP A 705 31.29 -13.13 13.59
CA ASP A 705 30.32 -12.06 13.84
C ASP A 705 30.37 -11.56 15.29
N PHE A 706 30.66 -12.45 16.27
CA PHE A 706 30.82 -12.06 17.67
C PHE A 706 32.02 -11.14 17.86
N VAL A 707 33.15 -11.50 17.23
CA VAL A 707 34.38 -10.73 17.30
C VAL A 707 34.16 -9.34 16.68
N ALA A 708 33.48 -9.29 15.53
CA ALA A 708 33.14 -8.03 14.87
C ALA A 708 32.22 -7.14 15.73
N ALA A 709 31.17 -7.72 16.31
CA ALA A 709 30.23 -7.01 17.18
C ALA A 709 30.92 -6.42 18.42
N LEU A 710 31.75 -7.22 19.11
CA LEU A 710 32.50 -6.78 20.29
C LEU A 710 33.49 -5.67 19.95
N HIS A 711 34.26 -5.84 18.87
CA HIS A 711 35.24 -4.86 18.43
C HIS A 711 34.56 -3.53 18.03
N CYS A 712 33.46 -3.58 17.28
CA CYS A 712 32.71 -2.38 16.94
C CYS A 712 32.12 -1.68 18.16
N GLY A 713 31.54 -2.43 19.11
CA GLY A 713 31.01 -1.86 20.35
C GLY A 713 32.06 -1.07 21.14
N LYS A 714 33.29 -1.61 21.23
CA LYS A 714 34.42 -0.90 21.85
C LYS A 714 34.78 0.38 21.09
N LEU A 715 34.92 0.31 19.76
CA LEU A 715 35.24 1.48 18.93
C LEU A 715 34.16 2.57 19.03
N PHE A 716 32.89 2.18 18.97
CA PHE A 716 31.77 3.10 19.06
C PHE A 716 31.71 3.80 20.42
N LEU A 717 31.93 3.07 21.52
CA LEU A 717 32.00 3.66 22.85
C LEU A 717 33.16 4.66 22.97
N LEU A 718 34.34 4.31 22.46
CA LEU A 718 35.51 5.21 22.46
C LEU A 718 35.22 6.48 21.65
N GLU A 719 34.61 6.36 20.47
CA GLU A 719 34.25 7.49 19.61
C GLU A 719 33.21 8.41 20.28
N LEU A 720 32.22 7.85 20.99
CA LEU A 720 31.24 8.62 21.77
C LEU A 720 31.88 9.36 22.94
N LEU A 721 32.80 8.71 23.67
CA LEU A 721 33.53 9.33 24.78
C LEU A 721 34.44 10.45 24.27
N ASP A 722 35.14 10.22 23.16
CA ASP A 722 35.99 11.23 22.53
C ASP A 722 35.18 12.45 22.10
N SER A 723 34.01 12.22 21.50
CA SER A 723 33.09 13.29 21.07
C SER A 723 32.52 14.06 22.26
N ALA A 724 32.18 13.39 23.36
CA ALA A 724 31.69 14.05 24.57
C ALA A 724 32.73 15.00 25.20
N VAL A 725 34.03 14.67 25.07
CA VAL A 725 35.13 15.48 25.59
C VAL A 725 35.52 16.60 24.63
N LYS A 726 35.61 16.32 23.32
CA LYS A 726 36.19 17.23 22.34
C LYS A 726 35.18 18.12 21.60
N GLU A 727 33.93 17.69 21.42
CA GLU A 727 32.96 18.50 20.69
C GLU A 727 32.47 19.67 21.55
N ARG A 728 32.68 20.91 21.06
CA ARG A 728 32.29 22.15 21.76
C ARG A 728 30.79 22.21 22.09
N ASP A 729 29.95 21.59 21.26
CA ASP A 729 28.52 21.55 21.48
C ASP A 729 28.13 20.52 22.55
N LEU A 730 28.79 19.35 22.59
CA LEU A 730 28.54 18.31 23.59
C LEU A 730 29.22 18.58 24.95
N SER A 731 30.19 19.49 25.03
CA SER A 731 30.93 19.84 26.25
C SER A 731 30.37 21.06 27.03
N LYS A 732 29.56 21.93 26.42
CA LYS A 732 28.87 23.08 27.09
C LYS A 732 28.01 22.73 28.33
N GLU A 733 28.40 23.07 29.55
CA GLU A 733 27.59 22.79 30.76
C GLU A 733 26.16 23.36 30.72
N LEU A 734 25.97 24.52 30.07
CA LEU A 734 24.69 25.19 29.95
C LEU A 734 24.20 25.20 28.50
N TYR A 735 22.93 24.87 28.31
CA TYR A 735 22.27 24.86 27.01
C TYR A 735 20.81 25.33 27.12
N LYS A 736 20.36 26.11 26.15
CA LYS A 736 18.99 26.64 26.11
C LYS A 736 18.00 25.49 25.96
N LYS A 737 16.94 25.43 26.79
CA LYS A 737 15.86 24.44 26.70
C LYS A 737 15.31 24.42 25.26
N PHE A 738 15.16 23.23 24.67
CA PHE A 738 14.75 23.00 23.26
C PHE A 738 15.74 23.42 22.15
N SER A 739 16.97 23.84 22.45
CA SER A 739 18.00 24.04 21.42
C SER A 739 18.50 22.72 20.80
N GLY A 740 19.14 22.79 19.63
CA GLY A 740 19.81 21.63 19.03
C GLY A 740 20.82 20.95 19.98
N VAL A 741 21.50 21.73 20.83
CA VAL A 741 22.41 21.24 21.87
C VAL A 741 21.65 20.57 23.03
N HIS A 742 20.49 21.10 23.44
CA HIS A 742 19.60 20.47 24.43
C HIS A 742 19.17 19.07 24.00
N ARG A 743 18.74 18.98 22.74
CA ARG A 743 18.30 17.72 22.15
C ARG A 743 19.45 16.75 21.99
N ARG A 744 20.68 17.19 21.70
CA ARG A 744 21.86 16.31 21.64
C ARG A 744 22.34 15.80 23.00
N LYS A 745 22.21 16.60 24.07
CA LYS A 745 22.76 16.28 25.41
C LYS A 745 21.85 15.52 26.36
N SER A 746 20.58 15.92 26.52
CA SER A 746 19.76 15.41 27.63
C SER A 746 19.69 13.86 27.69
N PRO A 747 19.68 13.13 26.55
CA PRO A 747 19.63 11.66 26.57
C PRO A 747 21.00 10.98 26.43
N LEU A 748 22.10 11.70 26.13
CA LEU A 748 23.45 11.13 26.05
C LEU A 748 23.88 10.58 27.43
N THR A 749 23.48 11.28 28.49
CA THR A 749 23.56 10.86 29.90
C THR A 749 22.70 9.62 30.22
N GLU A 750 21.63 9.37 29.47
CA GLU A 750 20.70 8.26 29.67
C GLU A 750 21.16 7.02 28.89
N GLN A 751 21.59 7.19 27.63
CA GLN A 751 22.25 6.13 26.85
C GLN A 751 23.59 5.70 27.47
N GLN A 752 24.40 6.63 27.99
CA GLN A 752 25.59 6.27 28.77
C GLN A 752 25.24 5.48 30.03
N LYS A 753 24.10 5.76 30.69
CA LYS A 753 23.59 4.95 31.80
C LYS A 753 23.14 3.58 31.34
N THR A 754 22.41 3.44 30.23
CA THR A 754 21.95 2.14 29.71
C THR A 754 23.12 1.26 29.25
N VAL A 755 24.11 1.85 28.58
CA VAL A 755 25.36 1.17 28.17
C VAL A 755 26.22 0.80 29.39
N LYS A 756 26.35 1.68 30.40
CA LYS A 756 27.07 1.37 31.66
C LYS A 756 26.34 0.37 32.56
N LEU A 757 25.00 0.36 32.61
CA LEU A 757 24.23 -0.46 33.55
C LEU A 757 24.11 -1.92 33.11
N ARG A 758 24.26 -2.23 31.82
CA ARG A 758 24.17 -3.61 31.29
C ARG A 758 25.49 -4.21 30.82
N LEU A 759 26.50 -3.39 30.54
CA LEU A 759 27.89 -3.84 30.48
C LEU A 759 28.47 -3.76 31.91
N GLN A 760 28.16 -4.75 32.76
CA GLN A 760 28.76 -4.78 34.09
C GLN A 760 30.30 -4.82 33.99
N PRO A 761 31.02 -4.05 34.82
CA PRO A 761 32.48 -3.92 34.78
C PRO A 761 33.26 -5.14 35.32
N HIS A 762 32.60 -6.25 35.63
CA HIS A 762 33.26 -7.41 36.26
C HIS A 762 33.71 -8.53 35.31
N SER A 763 33.69 -8.28 34.00
CA SER A 763 34.34 -9.14 33.01
C SER A 763 35.16 -8.35 31.98
N PHE A 764 35.60 -7.14 32.34
CA PHE A 764 36.23 -6.17 31.43
C PHE A 764 37.58 -5.60 31.92
N LEU A 765 38.21 -6.23 32.91
CA LEU A 765 39.65 -6.10 33.16
C LEU A 765 40.37 -7.34 32.66
#